data_AF-A0A290HE01-F1
#
_entry.id   AF-A0A290HE01-F1
#
_cell.length_a   1.000
_cell.length_b   1.000
_cell.length_c   1.000
_cell.angle_alpha   90.00
_cell.angle_beta   90.00
_cell.angle_gamma   90.00
#
_symmetry.space_group_name_H-M   'P 1'
#
loop_
_entity.id
_entity.type
_entity.pdbx_description
1 polymer ?
#
loop_
_entity_poly.entity_id
_entity_poly.type
_entity_poly.pdbx_seq_one_letter_code
_entity_poly.pdbx_strand_id
1 'polypeptide(L)'
;MRITNSLLFNTSIRNYRNATEKLYNINQQIDSKLKIQNSYENTSVYVDAMRLSNEVDTLDQSKQSSSKAKTFADNTDSALSSFTSALDQFKSKLVQASSTSNSTTSLQALANDLQGIKDNLVSLANTSVNGQFLFSGSALSQKPIATDGTYQGNSENLTAVIGSGVQLPYNITGQSLFLGKDSDYNRVVSTNVSMYNQSKLHPDIMTTNTQNTTSSQVYLQESDTIRDLVGDTNSSATDDGKAVFYLSGRKSDGTTFSNVLSLDTSSKVSDLLQNIGNAYGNTASNKVVDVSLNARGQIEVKDLKSGSQLLDMNIFGAIDRNALPGETGNAKQIMNVDNLLTQPNVDIITFNKSNYETTASSPDLTMRSVSVTAGTFAIDFPMQNKTDSSMTSTTLLSSVFPSDVDHLDFGATSFSTSGKTVQDLMTAIETEYGLGAGSVTVSNGRMLVNDPTNTFSTIIQPKNAVNTLAHGDAIPDAMNYARRGFEKDGSTLSSNISQVVKSTSDYATSSTKLVDVAGVSSLNGKQMVLNYTDKNGIPRTGTLNLDISNTTFSVDLNGDGNTTGQNETFSIYNGSGDPLNLNTMADNMTYQQLNDLISMATSGNLPKQGVSTTAQTAINNAIAFGVAGDAANLAAQTTIAKTGISTETASYIQKAIDAGIIRDNPTSTPAEVTKATSDYNNAIGNANLAEYNFALSTAKNSVDVNLDSQGKIIIKDKTASTSKIDFTMYDASATDFTGVGSSALTFMANNSVTISNPSIDMFKQLDEMIAAVRSGTFRMDSTSDDPRNIGIQNALTQLDHIADHVTKAQTKIGALTNALTDANTRSEMLSVNVKAVQDSVIGVDTAEAYLEFQSINTAYQAMLSTMSKINSMSLLDYM
;
A
#
# COMPACT_ATOMS: atom_id res chain seq x y z
N MET A 1 -104.42 14.62 -23.85
CA MET A 1 -103.29 13.80 -24.31
C MET A 1 -103.53 12.35 -23.90
N ARG A 2 -103.63 11.42 -24.86
CA ARG A 2 -103.85 9.99 -24.57
C ARG A 2 -102.49 9.35 -24.36
N ILE A 3 -102.14 9.05 -23.10
CA ILE A 3 -100.98 8.19 -22.78
C ILE A 3 -101.35 6.78 -23.29
N THR A 4 -100.64 6.28 -24.29
CA THR A 4 -100.81 4.92 -24.83
C THR A 4 -100.24 3.88 -23.87
N ASN A 5 -100.88 2.71 -23.72
CA ASN A 5 -100.36 1.58 -22.91
C ASN A 5 -98.91 1.22 -23.24
N SER A 6 -98.51 1.37 -24.50
CA SER A 6 -97.12 1.20 -24.95
C SER A 6 -96.14 2.18 -24.27
N LEU A 7 -96.54 3.43 -24.04
CA LEU A 7 -95.69 4.41 -23.34
C LEU A 7 -95.55 4.08 -21.85
N LEU A 8 -96.65 3.66 -21.18
CA LEU A 8 -96.63 3.28 -19.76
C LEU A 8 -95.78 2.01 -19.52
N PHE A 9 -95.91 1.01 -20.42
CA PHE A 9 -95.13 -0.22 -20.40
C PHE A 9 -93.64 0.04 -20.67
N ASN A 10 -93.30 0.81 -21.71
CA ASN A 10 -91.91 1.18 -22.01
C ASN A 10 -91.27 2.06 -20.92
N THR A 11 -92.06 2.88 -20.22
CA THR A 11 -91.58 3.66 -19.06
C THR A 11 -91.36 2.76 -17.86
N SER A 12 -92.25 1.79 -17.60
CA SER A 12 -92.11 0.82 -16.52
C SER A 12 -90.92 -0.12 -16.73
N ILE A 13 -90.68 -0.59 -17.96
CA ILE A 13 -89.48 -1.38 -18.31
C ILE A 13 -88.21 -0.56 -18.14
N ARG A 14 -88.19 0.71 -18.55
CA ARG A 14 -87.03 1.59 -18.31
C ARG A 14 -86.76 1.75 -16.82
N ASN A 15 -87.79 2.02 -16.02
CA ASN A 15 -87.66 2.14 -14.56
C ASN A 15 -87.19 0.83 -13.91
N TYR A 16 -87.71 -0.32 -14.35
CA TYR A 16 -87.29 -1.64 -13.89
C TYR A 16 -85.81 -1.92 -14.23
N ARG A 17 -85.39 -1.64 -15.46
CA ARG A 17 -83.98 -1.80 -15.88
C ARG A 17 -83.07 -0.90 -15.05
N ASN A 18 -83.45 0.36 -14.84
CA ASN A 18 -82.71 1.31 -14.00
C ASN A 18 -82.63 0.85 -12.54
N ALA A 19 -83.71 0.30 -11.97
CA ALA A 19 -83.72 -0.21 -10.60
C ALA A 19 -82.86 -1.48 -10.46
N THR A 20 -82.88 -2.37 -11.47
CA THR A 20 -82.04 -3.57 -11.51
C THR A 20 -80.56 -3.20 -11.58
N GLU A 21 -80.20 -2.23 -12.42
CA GLU A 21 -78.82 -1.72 -12.55
C GLU A 21 -78.33 -1.05 -11.25
N LYS A 22 -79.18 -0.22 -10.62
CA LYS A 22 -78.87 0.36 -9.31
C LYS A 22 -78.69 -0.68 -8.22
N LEU A 23 -79.55 -1.72 -8.19
CA LEU A 23 -79.46 -2.82 -7.24
C LEU A 23 -78.15 -3.61 -7.43
N TYR A 24 -77.76 -3.86 -8.68
CA TYR A 24 -76.47 -4.49 -9.00
C TYR A 24 -75.29 -3.64 -8.52
N ASN A 25 -75.31 -2.34 -8.82
CA ASN A 25 -74.22 -1.43 -8.43
C ASN A 25 -74.07 -1.28 -6.91
N ILE A 26 -75.18 -1.09 -6.17
CA ILE A 26 -75.11 -0.97 -4.70
C ILE A 26 -74.71 -2.30 -4.04
N ASN A 27 -75.08 -3.44 -4.63
CA ASN A 27 -74.64 -4.76 -4.16
C ASN A 27 -73.13 -4.95 -4.36
N GLN A 28 -72.61 -4.55 -5.53
CA GLN A 28 -71.16 -4.53 -5.79
C GLN A 28 -70.41 -3.58 -4.85
N GLN A 29 -70.97 -2.41 -4.53
CA GLN A 29 -70.37 -1.45 -3.58
C GLN A 29 -70.35 -2.03 -2.16
N ILE A 30 -71.41 -2.71 -1.72
CA ILE A 30 -71.45 -3.38 -0.40
C ILE A 30 -70.41 -4.51 -0.34
N ASP A 31 -70.32 -5.34 -1.38
CA ASP A 31 -69.40 -6.48 -1.42
C ASP A 31 -67.94 -6.04 -1.47
N SER A 32 -67.62 -5.03 -2.30
CA SER A 32 -66.26 -4.50 -2.43
C SER A 32 -65.86 -3.50 -1.36
N LYS A 33 -66.83 -2.91 -0.65
CA LYS A 33 -66.66 -1.78 0.27
C LYS A 33 -66.10 -0.51 -0.38
N LEU A 34 -66.14 -0.42 -1.71
CA LEU A 34 -65.65 0.73 -2.48
C LEU A 34 -66.84 1.42 -3.15
N LYS A 35 -66.80 2.76 -3.21
CA LYS A 35 -67.78 3.60 -3.92
C LYS A 35 -67.76 3.34 -5.43
N ILE A 36 -66.60 3.01 -5.99
CA ILE A 36 -66.40 2.69 -7.40
C ILE A 36 -65.44 1.50 -7.55
N GLN A 37 -65.62 0.73 -8.61
CA GLN A 37 -64.72 -0.34 -9.04
C GLN A 37 -63.99 0.01 -10.35
N ASN A 38 -64.61 0.83 -11.21
CA ASN A 38 -64.12 1.09 -12.56
C ASN A 38 -63.94 2.59 -12.85
N SER A 39 -63.00 2.93 -13.72
CA SER A 39 -62.69 4.32 -14.10
C SER A 39 -63.85 5.06 -14.78
N TYR A 40 -64.74 4.33 -15.46
CA TYR A 40 -65.91 4.91 -16.12
C TYR A 40 -67.02 5.34 -15.14
N GLU A 41 -67.00 4.85 -13.90
CA GLU A 41 -68.03 5.16 -12.88
C GLU A 41 -67.81 6.54 -12.28
N ASN A 42 -66.55 6.89 -11.97
CA ASN A 42 -66.14 8.24 -11.60
C ASN A 42 -64.63 8.42 -11.82
N THR A 43 -64.26 9.10 -12.91
CA THR A 43 -62.86 9.26 -13.30
C THR A 43 -62.05 10.07 -12.28
N SER A 44 -62.64 11.07 -11.63
CA SER A 44 -61.91 11.88 -10.63
C SER A 44 -61.56 11.06 -9.39
N VAL A 45 -62.56 10.38 -8.81
CA VAL A 45 -62.36 9.51 -7.63
C VAL A 45 -61.41 8.37 -7.96
N TYR A 46 -61.49 7.82 -9.17
CA TYR A 46 -60.58 6.76 -9.63
C TYR A 46 -59.13 7.23 -9.73
N VAL A 47 -58.90 8.41 -10.33
CA VAL A 47 -57.55 8.99 -10.44
C VAL A 47 -56.96 9.29 -9.07
N ASP A 48 -57.74 9.87 -8.15
CA ASP A 48 -57.28 10.14 -6.79
C ASP A 48 -56.99 8.85 -6.01
N ALA A 49 -57.88 7.86 -6.10
CA ALA A 49 -57.68 6.56 -5.47
C ALA A 49 -56.43 5.83 -6.00
N MET A 50 -56.19 5.89 -7.32
CA MET A 50 -55.00 5.29 -7.95
C MET A 50 -53.72 6.01 -7.52
N ARG A 51 -53.73 7.35 -7.45
CA ARG A 51 -52.61 8.14 -6.92
C ARG A 51 -52.29 7.77 -5.47
N LEU A 52 -53.31 7.73 -4.61
CA LEU A 52 -53.16 7.36 -3.20
C LEU A 52 -52.72 5.91 -3.02
N SER A 53 -53.21 4.98 -3.85
CA SER A 53 -52.76 3.58 -3.84
C SER A 53 -51.27 3.47 -4.19
N ASN A 54 -50.83 4.15 -5.26
CA ASN A 54 -49.41 4.20 -5.63
C ASN A 54 -48.55 4.80 -4.50
N GLU A 55 -49.07 5.80 -3.79
CA GLU A 55 -48.40 6.42 -2.64
C GLU A 55 -48.28 5.44 -1.47
N VAL A 56 -49.35 4.69 -1.15
CA VAL A 56 -49.33 3.59 -0.17
C VAL A 56 -48.32 2.51 -0.55
N ASP A 57 -48.33 2.03 -1.80
CA ASP A 57 -47.44 0.98 -2.26
C ASP A 57 -45.98 1.42 -2.16
N THR A 58 -45.69 2.69 -2.48
CA THR A 58 -44.36 3.29 -2.34
C THR A 58 -43.93 3.36 -0.88
N LEU A 59 -44.84 3.73 0.03
CA LEU A 59 -44.58 3.79 1.47
C LEU A 59 -44.36 2.39 2.07
N ASP A 60 -45.14 1.39 1.65
CA ASP A 60 -45.00 0.02 2.10
C ASP A 60 -43.70 -0.61 1.56
N GLN A 61 -43.29 -0.29 0.32
CA GLN A 61 -41.96 -0.65 -0.21
C GLN A 61 -40.82 -0.02 0.60
N SER A 62 -40.95 1.27 0.93
CA SER A 62 -40.00 1.98 1.80
C SER A 62 -39.88 1.31 3.17
N LYS A 63 -41.02 0.99 3.80
CA LYS A 63 -41.09 0.28 5.09
C LYS A 63 -40.33 -1.06 5.04
N GLN A 64 -40.58 -1.87 4.00
CA GLN A 64 -39.91 -3.16 3.83
C GLN A 64 -38.39 -3.00 3.60
N SER A 65 -38.00 -2.04 2.76
CA SER A 65 -36.60 -1.71 2.47
C SER A 65 -35.86 -1.27 3.74
N SER A 66 -36.41 -0.31 4.50
CA SER A 66 -35.87 0.15 5.77
C SER A 66 -35.80 -0.96 6.81
N SER A 67 -36.80 -1.85 6.90
CA SER A 67 -36.81 -2.95 7.86
C SER A 67 -35.73 -4.00 7.56
N LYS A 68 -35.49 -4.33 6.29
CA LYS A 68 -34.41 -5.23 5.88
C LYS A 68 -33.04 -4.61 6.17
N ALA A 69 -32.87 -3.34 5.81
CA ALA A 69 -31.66 -2.58 6.10
C ALA A 69 -31.38 -2.49 7.60
N LYS A 70 -32.41 -2.24 8.42
CA LYS A 70 -32.30 -2.21 9.88
C LYS A 70 -31.85 -3.57 10.42
N THR A 71 -32.44 -4.66 9.93
CA THR A 71 -32.05 -6.01 10.35
C THR A 71 -30.57 -6.28 10.03
N PHE A 72 -30.09 -5.84 8.88
CA PHE A 72 -28.66 -5.96 8.52
C PHE A 72 -27.78 -5.11 9.45
N ALA A 73 -28.19 -3.88 9.74
CA ALA A 73 -27.47 -2.97 10.65
C ALA A 73 -27.45 -3.49 12.10
N ASP A 74 -28.55 -4.02 12.62
CA ASP A 74 -28.64 -4.64 13.96
C ASP A 74 -27.69 -5.85 14.09
N ASN A 75 -27.62 -6.69 13.06
CA ASN A 75 -26.68 -7.82 13.03
C ASN A 75 -25.22 -7.35 12.97
N THR A 76 -24.95 -6.27 12.23
CA THR A 76 -23.63 -5.65 12.15
C THR A 76 -23.22 -5.06 13.50
N ASP A 77 -24.12 -4.36 14.19
CA ASP A 77 -23.88 -3.83 15.54
C ASP A 77 -23.59 -4.94 16.56
N SER A 78 -24.37 -6.04 16.52
CA SER A 78 -24.15 -7.21 17.36
C SER A 78 -22.79 -7.87 17.12
N ALA A 79 -22.37 -7.97 15.84
CA ALA A 79 -21.06 -8.47 15.47
C ALA A 79 -19.93 -7.55 15.97
N LEU A 80 -20.08 -6.22 15.83
CA LEU A 80 -19.12 -5.23 16.32
C LEU A 80 -19.02 -5.24 17.85
N SER A 81 -20.13 -5.41 18.58
CA SER A 81 -20.10 -5.55 20.04
C SER A 81 -19.30 -6.78 20.50
N SER A 82 -19.46 -7.90 19.79
CA SER A 82 -18.66 -9.11 20.02
C SER A 82 -17.18 -8.88 19.67
N PHE A 83 -16.92 -8.08 18.64
CA PHE A 83 -15.58 -7.68 18.21
C PHE A 83 -14.87 -6.86 19.27
N THR A 84 -15.52 -5.82 19.81
CA THR A 84 -15.02 -5.00 20.92
C THR A 84 -14.68 -5.86 22.14
N SER A 85 -15.57 -6.80 22.50
CA SER A 85 -15.33 -7.71 23.62
C SER A 85 -14.12 -8.62 23.42
N ALA A 86 -13.87 -9.07 22.19
CA ALA A 86 -12.70 -9.88 21.86
C ALA A 86 -11.40 -9.05 21.87
N LEU A 87 -11.45 -7.78 21.43
CA LEU A 87 -10.30 -6.86 21.55
C LEU A 87 -9.98 -6.53 23.00
N ASP A 88 -10.98 -6.39 23.88
CA ASP A 88 -10.75 -6.21 25.33
C ASP A 88 -10.05 -7.42 25.95
N GLN A 89 -10.44 -8.64 25.55
CA GLN A 89 -9.75 -9.87 25.97
C GLN A 89 -8.31 -9.91 25.44
N PHE A 90 -8.11 -9.55 24.17
CA PHE A 90 -6.78 -9.45 23.57
C PHE A 90 -5.90 -8.46 24.35
N LYS A 91 -6.44 -7.28 24.68
CA LYS A 91 -5.76 -6.25 25.47
C LYS A 91 -5.38 -6.76 26.86
N SER A 92 -6.30 -7.43 27.56
CA SER A 92 -6.01 -8.00 28.88
C SER A 92 -4.86 -9.01 28.82
N LYS A 93 -4.80 -9.86 27.79
CA LYS A 93 -3.72 -10.83 27.57
C LYS A 93 -2.40 -10.16 27.19
N LEU A 94 -2.45 -9.11 26.37
CA LEU A 94 -1.28 -8.34 26.00
C LEU A 94 -0.69 -7.56 27.20
N VAL A 95 -1.54 -6.99 28.04
CA VAL A 95 -1.13 -6.39 29.33
C VAL A 95 -0.51 -7.45 30.25
N GLN A 96 -1.07 -8.66 30.29
CA GLN A 96 -0.47 -9.77 31.05
C GLN A 96 0.92 -10.13 30.53
N ALA A 97 1.10 -10.19 29.21
CA ALA A 97 2.40 -10.42 28.57
C ALA A 97 3.42 -9.30 28.84
N SER A 98 2.92 -8.06 29.00
CA SER A 98 3.69 -6.86 29.35
C SER A 98 4.28 -6.90 30.79
N SER A 99 3.92 -7.87 31.62
CA SER A 99 4.53 -8.00 32.95
C SER A 99 5.97 -8.57 32.86
N THR A 100 6.90 -7.94 33.57
CA THR A 100 8.36 -8.24 33.51
C THR A 100 8.77 -9.57 34.13
N SER A 101 7.83 -10.32 34.72
CA SER A 101 8.08 -11.60 35.41
C SER A 101 7.69 -12.84 34.59
N ASN A 102 7.34 -12.69 33.31
CA ASN A 102 6.98 -13.83 32.47
C ASN A 102 8.22 -14.61 32.00
N SER A 103 8.14 -15.94 32.04
CA SER A 103 9.13 -16.82 31.38
C SER A 103 8.88 -16.88 29.87
N THR A 104 9.87 -17.33 29.10
CA THR A 104 9.72 -17.57 27.65
C THR A 104 8.59 -18.56 27.35
N THR A 105 8.44 -19.62 28.15
CA THR A 105 7.32 -20.58 28.03
C THR A 105 5.97 -19.92 28.32
N SER A 106 5.91 -19.04 29.32
CA SER A 106 4.68 -18.28 29.63
C SER A 106 4.30 -17.34 28.49
N LEU A 107 5.28 -16.67 27.90
CA LEU A 107 5.07 -15.79 26.74
C LEU A 107 4.62 -16.56 25.50
N GLN A 108 5.18 -17.74 25.23
CA GLN A 108 4.71 -18.61 24.15
C GLN A 108 3.26 -19.07 24.37
N ALA A 109 2.89 -19.42 25.60
CA ALA A 109 1.50 -19.76 25.93
C ALA A 109 0.55 -18.57 25.74
N LEU A 110 0.95 -17.37 26.19
CA LEU A 110 0.16 -16.15 25.98
C LEU A 110 0.05 -15.77 24.50
N ALA A 111 1.12 -15.94 23.71
CA ALA A 111 1.07 -15.73 22.27
C ALA A 111 0.08 -16.69 21.57
N ASN A 112 0.01 -17.95 22.03
CA ASN A 112 -0.96 -18.91 21.51
C ASN A 112 -2.40 -18.56 21.93
N ASP A 113 -2.61 -18.07 23.15
CA ASP A 113 -3.92 -17.55 23.58
C ASP A 113 -4.34 -16.34 22.71
N LEU A 114 -3.42 -15.40 22.47
CA LEU A 114 -3.66 -14.23 21.61
C LEU A 114 -3.98 -14.65 20.17
N GLN A 115 -3.27 -15.65 19.63
CA GLN A 115 -3.58 -16.24 18.32
C GLN A 115 -5.01 -16.79 18.29
N GLY A 116 -5.45 -17.52 19.32
CA GLY A 116 -6.83 -18.01 19.41
C GLY A 116 -7.87 -16.88 19.44
N ILE A 117 -7.57 -15.77 20.11
CA ILE A 117 -8.43 -14.58 20.10
C ILE A 117 -8.45 -13.92 18.71
N LYS A 118 -7.30 -13.84 18.03
CA LYS A 118 -7.22 -13.35 16.64
C LYS A 118 -8.06 -14.22 15.70
N ASP A 119 -7.98 -15.54 15.82
CA ASP A 119 -8.76 -16.47 15.01
C ASP A 119 -10.28 -16.30 15.25
N ASN A 120 -10.68 -16.01 16.49
CA ASN A 120 -12.05 -15.62 16.81
C ASN A 120 -12.44 -14.29 16.14
N LEU A 121 -11.57 -13.26 16.17
CA LEU A 121 -11.80 -11.99 15.47
C LEU A 121 -11.96 -12.20 13.95
N VAL A 122 -11.16 -13.07 13.34
CA VAL A 122 -11.31 -13.45 11.92
C VAL A 122 -12.64 -14.16 11.67
N SER A 123 -13.10 -15.01 12.60
CA SER A 123 -14.43 -15.64 12.51
C SER A 123 -15.55 -14.60 12.59
N LEU A 124 -15.46 -13.64 13.52
CA LEU A 124 -16.42 -12.54 13.65
C LEU A 124 -16.45 -11.65 12.40
N ALA A 125 -15.29 -11.33 11.83
CA ALA A 125 -15.17 -10.61 10.56
C ALA A 125 -15.82 -11.34 9.37
N ASN A 126 -15.94 -12.66 9.46
CA ASN A 126 -16.59 -13.51 8.47
C ASN A 126 -18.03 -13.90 8.85
N THR A 127 -18.67 -13.16 9.76
CA THR A 127 -20.07 -13.37 10.12
C THR A 127 -20.98 -13.22 8.90
N SER A 128 -21.87 -14.19 8.71
CA SER A 128 -22.87 -14.20 7.64
C SER A 128 -24.28 -14.34 8.18
N VAL A 129 -25.22 -13.65 7.54
CA VAL A 129 -26.66 -13.71 7.84
C VAL A 129 -27.38 -14.05 6.54
N ASN A 130 -28.16 -15.14 6.53
CA ASN A 130 -28.83 -15.64 5.32
C ASN A 130 -27.90 -15.86 4.12
N GLY A 131 -26.65 -16.26 4.37
CA GLY A 131 -25.63 -16.46 3.33
C GLY A 131 -25.00 -15.17 2.79
N GLN A 132 -25.32 -14.01 3.37
CA GLN A 132 -24.72 -12.71 3.04
C GLN A 132 -23.72 -12.31 4.13
N PHE A 133 -22.48 -12.03 3.75
CA PHE A 133 -21.45 -11.55 4.68
C PHE A 133 -21.67 -10.08 5.04
N LEU A 134 -21.51 -9.76 6.33
CA LEU A 134 -21.82 -8.41 6.84
C LEU A 134 -20.78 -7.36 6.41
N PHE A 135 -19.51 -7.76 6.33
CA PHE A 135 -18.37 -6.86 6.13
C PHE A 135 -17.77 -6.93 4.70
N SER A 136 -18.42 -7.56 3.73
CA SER A 136 -17.90 -7.71 2.36
C SER A 136 -18.20 -6.52 1.43
N GLY A 137 -18.83 -5.46 1.94
CA GLY A 137 -19.36 -4.37 1.10
C GLY A 137 -20.55 -4.85 0.27
N SER A 138 -20.57 -4.55 -1.04
CA SER A 138 -21.60 -5.06 -1.96
C SER A 138 -21.36 -6.49 -2.44
N ALA A 139 -20.16 -7.06 -2.20
CA ALA A 139 -19.80 -8.43 -2.58
C ALA A 139 -20.31 -9.48 -1.56
N LEU A 140 -21.62 -9.52 -1.32
CA LEU A 140 -22.25 -10.26 -0.21
C LEU A 140 -21.98 -11.77 -0.17
N SER A 141 -21.60 -12.38 -1.30
CA SER A 141 -21.28 -13.82 -1.39
C SER A 141 -19.80 -14.12 -1.17
N GLN A 142 -18.95 -13.10 -1.06
CA GLN A 142 -17.51 -13.23 -0.90
C GLN A 142 -17.15 -13.18 0.58
N LYS A 143 -16.41 -14.18 1.05
CA LYS A 143 -15.88 -14.22 2.41
C LYS A 143 -14.96 -13.00 2.64
N PRO A 144 -15.23 -12.11 3.62
CA PRO A 144 -14.50 -10.86 3.80
C PRO A 144 -13.00 -11.03 4.07
N ILE A 145 -12.63 -11.97 4.94
CA ILE A 145 -11.24 -12.17 5.36
C ILE A 145 -10.80 -13.59 5.00
N ALA A 146 -9.72 -13.69 4.23
CA ALA A 146 -9.05 -14.94 3.90
C ALA A 146 -8.27 -15.50 5.10
N THR A 147 -7.78 -16.73 4.99
CA THR A 147 -7.08 -17.42 6.10
C THR A 147 -5.77 -16.71 6.50
N ASP A 148 -5.16 -16.00 5.56
CA ASP A 148 -3.93 -15.20 5.74
C ASP A 148 -4.20 -13.80 6.31
N GLY A 149 -5.45 -13.45 6.63
CA GLY A 149 -5.83 -12.12 7.12
C GLY A 149 -6.11 -11.09 6.01
N THR A 150 -5.96 -11.46 4.73
CA THR A 150 -6.17 -10.55 3.59
C THR A 150 -7.67 -10.26 3.41
N TYR A 151 -8.02 -8.98 3.25
CA TYR A 151 -9.39 -8.55 2.92
C TYR A 151 -9.71 -8.81 1.44
N GLN A 152 -10.88 -9.42 1.20
CA GLN A 152 -11.35 -9.87 -0.12
C GLN A 152 -12.70 -9.24 -0.51
N GLY A 153 -13.26 -8.37 0.34
CA GLY A 153 -14.49 -7.62 0.02
C GLY A 153 -14.20 -6.37 -0.81
N ASN A 154 -15.23 -5.56 -1.03
CA ASN A 154 -15.08 -4.24 -1.67
C ASN A 154 -15.40 -3.09 -0.70
N SER A 155 -15.22 -1.85 -1.15
CA SER A 155 -15.48 -0.63 -0.38
C SER A 155 -16.88 -0.04 -0.60
N GLU A 156 -17.77 -0.77 -1.28
CA GLU A 156 -19.07 -0.26 -1.69
C GLU A 156 -20.11 -0.29 -0.56
N ASN A 157 -20.85 0.81 -0.42
CA ASN A 157 -21.94 0.91 0.54
C ASN A 157 -23.22 0.29 -0.02
N LEU A 158 -23.97 -0.39 0.83
CA LEU A 158 -25.33 -0.85 0.56
C LEU A 158 -26.30 0.25 0.93
N THR A 159 -27.20 0.60 0.02
CA THR A 159 -28.21 1.63 0.25
C THR A 159 -29.62 1.05 0.27
N ALA A 160 -30.47 1.64 1.11
CA ALA A 160 -31.88 1.31 1.21
C ALA A 160 -32.71 2.53 0.82
N VAL A 161 -33.74 2.32 0.00
CA VAL A 161 -34.72 3.36 -0.31
C VAL A 161 -35.62 3.54 0.91
N ILE A 162 -35.66 4.76 1.45
CA ILE A 162 -36.42 5.11 2.66
C ILE A 162 -37.53 6.15 2.40
N GLY A 163 -37.82 6.39 1.12
CA GLY A 163 -38.87 7.31 0.67
C GLY A 163 -38.68 7.71 -0.79
N SER A 164 -39.48 8.66 -1.27
CA SER A 164 -39.42 9.15 -2.66
C SER A 164 -38.06 9.78 -2.98
N GLY A 165 -37.17 9.01 -3.62
CA GLY A 165 -35.85 9.47 -4.09
C GLY A 165 -34.76 9.56 -3.01
N VAL A 166 -35.02 9.14 -1.77
CA VAL A 166 -34.03 9.18 -0.68
C VAL A 166 -33.47 7.79 -0.42
N GLN A 167 -32.15 7.66 -0.50
CA GLN A 167 -31.41 6.45 -0.19
C GLN A 167 -30.51 6.67 1.02
N LEU A 168 -30.47 5.71 1.94
CA LEU A 168 -29.62 5.74 3.12
C LEU A 168 -28.68 4.53 3.13
N PRO A 169 -27.36 4.71 3.36
CA PRO A 169 -26.45 3.60 3.57
C PRO A 169 -26.76 2.87 4.88
N TYR A 170 -26.58 1.55 4.94
CA TYR A 170 -26.90 0.77 6.15
C TYR A 170 -25.84 -0.26 6.55
N ASN A 171 -24.67 -0.28 5.89
CA ASN A 171 -23.57 -1.17 6.23
C ASN A 171 -22.31 -0.41 6.63
N ILE A 172 -21.42 -1.12 7.33
CA ILE A 172 -20.01 -0.77 7.46
C ILE A 172 -19.23 -1.72 6.57
N THR A 173 -18.42 -1.19 5.65
CA THR A 173 -17.60 -2.03 4.77
C THR A 173 -16.38 -2.56 5.52
N GLY A 174 -15.96 -3.79 5.24
CA GLY A 174 -14.76 -4.36 5.84
C GLY A 174 -13.49 -3.61 5.43
N GLN A 175 -13.47 -3.00 4.23
CA GLN A 175 -12.38 -2.11 3.83
C GLN A 175 -12.23 -0.95 4.83
N SER A 176 -13.33 -0.31 5.20
CA SER A 176 -13.31 0.81 6.16
C SER A 176 -13.01 0.37 7.58
N LEU A 177 -13.33 -0.88 7.96
CA LEU A 177 -13.19 -1.39 9.33
C LEU A 177 -11.82 -2.03 9.59
N PHE A 178 -11.30 -2.77 8.62
CA PHE A 178 -10.07 -3.56 8.77
C PHE A 178 -8.85 -2.87 8.15
N LEU A 179 -9.06 -2.02 7.14
CA LEU A 179 -8.03 -1.30 6.38
C LEU A 179 -8.30 0.22 6.34
N GLY A 180 -9.05 0.71 7.34
CA GLY A 180 -9.51 2.08 7.44
C GLY A 180 -8.43 3.07 7.85
N LYS A 181 -8.84 4.32 8.07
CA LYS A 181 -7.97 5.40 8.51
C LYS A 181 -8.71 6.31 9.47
N ASP A 182 -8.04 6.66 10.56
CA ASP A 182 -8.55 7.53 11.60
C ASP A 182 -7.78 8.86 11.62
N SER A 183 -8.50 9.95 11.40
CA SER A 183 -7.91 11.28 11.23
C SER A 183 -7.45 11.94 12.53
N ASP A 184 -7.82 11.40 13.68
CA ASP A 184 -7.46 11.89 15.02
C ASP A 184 -6.16 11.27 15.55
N TYR A 185 -5.65 10.24 14.89
CA TYR A 185 -4.33 9.68 15.19
C TYR A 185 -3.25 10.38 14.40
N ASN A 186 -2.06 10.36 14.97
CA ASN A 186 -0.87 10.99 14.40
C ASN A 186 0.17 9.90 14.10
N ARG A 187 0.95 10.12 13.05
CA ARG A 187 2.10 9.28 12.74
C ARG A 187 3.25 9.57 13.71
N VAL A 188 3.82 8.52 14.28
CA VAL A 188 4.96 8.57 15.19
C VAL A 188 6.01 7.58 14.72
N VAL A 189 7.22 8.08 14.50
CA VAL A 189 8.38 7.27 14.11
C VAL A 189 9.47 7.37 15.17
N SER A 190 10.23 6.29 15.36
CA SER A 190 11.28 6.22 16.37
C SER A 190 12.50 5.47 15.89
N THR A 191 13.67 5.92 16.32
CA THR A 191 14.90 5.16 16.20
C THR A 191 14.84 3.91 17.07
N ASN A 192 15.40 2.79 16.65
CA ASN A 192 15.33 1.55 17.44
C ASN A 192 16.64 1.17 18.17
N VAL A 193 17.74 1.90 17.94
CA VAL A 193 18.97 1.72 18.72
C VAL A 193 18.88 2.45 20.06
N SER A 194 19.11 1.73 21.15
CA SER A 194 19.15 2.33 22.48
C SER A 194 20.42 3.17 22.64
N MET A 195 20.29 4.44 23.01
CA MET A 195 21.43 5.34 23.18
C MET A 195 21.79 5.44 24.66
N TYR A 196 23.03 5.09 24.98
CA TYR A 196 23.59 5.20 26.32
C TYR A 196 24.48 6.44 26.41
N ASN A 197 24.51 7.05 27.60
CA ASN A 197 25.46 8.09 27.92
C ASN A 197 26.89 7.50 27.98
N GLN A 198 27.70 7.82 26.98
CA GLN A 198 29.05 7.27 26.79
C GLN A 198 29.99 7.61 27.96
N SER A 199 29.82 8.77 28.59
CA SER A 199 30.61 9.15 29.77
C SER A 199 30.29 8.32 31.01
N LYS A 200 29.06 7.78 31.13
CA LYS A 200 28.68 6.85 32.22
C LYS A 200 29.04 5.41 31.90
N LEU A 201 29.01 5.06 30.61
CA LEU A 201 29.35 3.73 30.14
C LEU A 201 30.87 3.50 30.14
N HIS A 202 31.65 4.50 29.77
CA HIS A 202 33.12 4.43 29.63
C HIS A 202 33.83 5.55 30.43
N PRO A 203 33.67 5.59 31.76
CA PRO A 203 34.26 6.65 32.58
C PRO A 203 35.81 6.61 32.59
N ASP A 204 36.40 5.46 32.25
CA ASP A 204 37.84 5.20 32.17
C ASP A 204 38.55 6.01 31.08
N ILE A 205 37.86 6.24 29.95
CA ILE A 205 38.38 7.06 28.85
C ILE A 205 37.73 8.44 28.81
N MET A 206 36.44 8.57 29.12
CA MET A 206 35.70 9.81 28.90
C MET A 206 35.89 10.88 29.99
N THR A 207 36.48 10.53 31.14
CA THR A 207 36.59 11.43 32.30
C THR A 207 38.02 11.54 32.82
N THR A 208 38.40 12.71 33.31
CA THR A 208 39.78 13.03 33.75
C THR A 208 40.19 12.43 35.10
N ASN A 209 39.40 11.48 35.63
CA ASN A 209 39.66 10.64 36.81
C ASN A 209 39.80 11.37 38.18
N THR A 210 38.72 11.39 38.98
CA THR A 210 38.78 11.54 40.46
C THR A 210 37.71 10.76 41.23
N GLN A 211 36.99 9.84 40.59
CA GLN A 211 36.07 8.95 41.32
C GLN A 211 36.29 7.54 40.80
N ASN A 212 36.27 6.58 41.70
CA ASN A 212 36.25 5.14 41.41
C ASN A 212 34.89 4.75 40.76
N THR A 213 34.47 5.51 39.74
CA THR A 213 33.17 5.41 39.08
C THR A 213 33.16 4.16 38.25
N THR A 214 32.39 3.20 38.71
CA THR A 214 32.13 1.98 37.96
C THR A 214 31.31 2.31 36.71
N SER A 215 31.66 1.67 35.59
CA SER A 215 30.85 1.69 34.37
C SER A 215 29.39 1.36 34.70
N SER A 216 28.46 2.14 34.16
CA SER A 216 27.03 1.95 34.37
C SER A 216 26.24 2.25 33.10
N GLN A 217 25.26 1.40 32.81
CA GLN A 217 24.34 1.62 31.70
C GLN A 217 23.27 2.64 32.09
N VAL A 218 23.43 3.86 31.60
CA VAL A 218 22.47 4.96 31.78
C VAL A 218 22.03 5.43 30.40
N TYR A 219 20.72 5.46 30.16
CA TYR A 219 20.17 5.96 28.90
C TYR A 219 20.36 7.47 28.76
N LEU A 220 20.65 7.89 27.54
CA LEU A 220 20.86 9.28 27.18
C LEU A 220 19.63 10.15 27.51
N GLN A 221 19.87 11.35 28.04
CA GLN A 221 18.86 12.35 28.35
C GLN A 221 19.04 13.61 27.48
N GLU A 222 18.01 14.42 27.33
CA GLU A 222 18.07 15.65 26.50
C GLU A 222 19.08 16.68 27.03
N SER A 223 19.35 16.67 28.34
CA SER A 223 20.33 17.53 29.01
C SER A 223 21.80 17.09 28.85
N ASP A 224 22.02 15.87 28.34
CA ASP A 224 23.37 15.35 28.09
C ASP A 224 24.02 16.08 26.90
N THR A 225 25.33 15.98 26.78
CA THR A 225 26.08 16.61 25.68
C THR A 225 26.15 15.72 24.44
N ILE A 226 26.47 16.30 23.29
CA ILE A 226 26.74 15.51 22.07
C ILE A 226 27.97 14.60 22.28
N ARG A 227 28.94 15.01 23.10
CA ARG A 227 30.06 14.15 23.54
C ARG A 227 29.56 12.88 24.24
N ASP A 228 28.56 13.02 25.11
CA ASP A 228 27.93 11.89 25.82
C ASP A 228 27.14 10.98 24.87
N LEU A 229 26.75 11.45 23.68
CA LEU A 229 26.05 10.67 22.65
C LEU A 229 27.04 9.91 21.76
N VAL A 230 28.11 10.57 21.28
CA VAL A 230 29.03 10.02 20.26
C VAL A 230 30.30 9.39 20.84
N GLY A 231 30.58 9.61 22.12
CA GLY A 231 31.79 9.14 22.78
C GLY A 231 33.05 9.85 22.31
N ASP A 232 34.19 9.47 22.86
CA ASP A 232 35.52 9.97 22.49
C ASP A 232 36.62 8.98 22.88
N THR A 233 37.83 9.19 22.36
CA THR A 233 39.01 8.35 22.59
C THR A 233 39.81 8.75 23.83
N ASN A 234 39.54 9.93 24.40
CA ASN A 234 40.26 10.43 25.55
C ASN A 234 39.34 11.22 26.52
N SER A 235 39.92 11.76 27.59
CA SER A 235 39.17 12.42 28.67
C SER A 235 39.10 13.94 28.55
N SER A 236 39.81 14.53 27.60
CA SER A 236 39.79 15.96 27.33
C SER A 236 38.54 16.29 26.51
N ALA A 237 37.71 17.20 27.03
CA ALA A 237 36.50 17.65 26.33
C ALA A 237 36.76 18.91 25.47
N THR A 238 38.01 19.33 25.34
CA THR A 238 38.39 20.60 24.69
C THR A 238 39.10 20.40 23.36
N ASP A 239 39.53 19.18 23.04
CA ASP A 239 40.22 18.81 21.82
C ASP A 239 39.31 18.13 20.78
N ASP A 240 38.03 17.90 21.12
CA ASP A 240 37.07 17.23 20.24
C ASP A 240 36.71 18.02 18.98
N GLY A 241 36.69 17.33 17.84
CA GLY A 241 36.04 17.81 16.62
C GLY A 241 34.51 17.83 16.70
N LYS A 242 33.85 18.37 15.68
CA LYS A 242 32.38 18.41 15.58
C LYS A 242 31.81 17.07 15.14
N ALA A 243 30.70 16.67 15.78
CA ALA A 243 29.87 15.58 15.30
C ALA A 243 28.99 16.04 14.14
N VAL A 244 28.87 15.21 13.11
CA VAL A 244 28.06 15.47 11.91
C VAL A 244 26.90 14.48 11.87
N PHE A 245 25.67 14.96 11.78
CA PHE A 245 24.46 14.15 11.66
C PHE A 245 23.83 14.33 10.29
N TYR A 246 23.57 13.21 9.64
CA TYR A 246 22.93 13.12 8.35
C TYR A 246 21.47 12.77 8.57
N LEU A 247 20.58 13.69 8.27
CA LEU A 247 19.14 13.54 8.45
C LEU A 247 18.45 13.59 7.09
N SER A 248 17.74 12.53 6.74
CA SER A 248 16.86 12.51 5.57
C SER A 248 15.48 12.01 5.96
N GLY A 249 14.48 12.33 5.15
CA GLY A 249 13.12 11.90 5.44
C GLY A 249 12.07 12.61 4.62
N ARG A 250 10.82 12.47 5.08
CA ARG A 250 9.63 13.06 4.47
C ARG A 250 8.85 13.86 5.50
N LYS A 251 8.47 15.08 5.15
CA LYS A 251 7.73 16.00 6.03
C LYS A 251 6.24 15.73 5.98
N SER A 252 5.48 16.36 6.88
CA SER A 252 4.01 16.27 6.97
C SER A 252 3.25 16.83 5.74
N ASP A 253 3.93 17.61 4.89
CA ASP A 253 3.42 18.08 3.59
C ASP A 253 3.76 17.12 2.44
N GLY A 254 4.50 16.05 2.73
CA GLY A 254 4.91 15.03 1.78
C GLY A 254 6.20 15.34 1.01
N THR A 255 6.83 16.50 1.22
CA THR A 255 8.12 16.83 0.61
C THR A 255 9.26 16.04 1.25
N THR A 256 10.25 15.62 0.45
CA THR A 256 11.46 14.96 0.96
C THR A 256 12.57 15.97 1.20
N PHE A 257 13.44 15.66 2.15
CA PHE A 257 14.59 16.50 2.48
C PHE A 257 15.80 15.64 2.89
N SER A 258 16.98 16.23 2.74
CA SER A 258 18.25 15.73 3.27
C SER A 258 19.03 16.92 3.80
N ASN A 259 19.39 16.87 5.07
CA ASN A 259 20.10 17.90 5.80
C ASN A 259 21.34 17.31 6.47
N VAL A 260 22.37 18.13 6.58
CA VAL A 260 23.59 17.82 7.35
C VAL A 260 23.67 18.80 8.51
N LEU A 261 23.68 18.27 9.72
CA LEU A 261 23.75 19.03 10.97
C LEU A 261 25.15 18.85 11.56
N SER A 262 25.85 19.93 11.84
CA SER A 262 27.17 19.88 12.49
C SER A 262 27.07 20.52 13.87
N LEU A 263 27.43 19.77 14.91
CA LEU A 263 27.32 20.19 16.31
C LEU A 263 28.66 20.05 17.02
N ASP A 264 28.99 21.03 17.86
CA ASP A 264 30.09 20.91 18.81
C ASP A 264 29.76 19.80 19.81
N THR A 265 30.75 19.02 20.23
CA THR A 265 30.52 17.94 21.22
C THR A 265 30.05 18.50 22.58
N SER A 266 30.35 19.77 22.86
CA SER A 266 29.85 20.50 24.03
C SER A 266 28.38 20.93 23.95
N SER A 267 27.77 20.94 22.76
CA SER A 267 26.33 21.21 22.58
C SER A 267 25.46 20.15 23.28
N LYS A 268 24.20 20.48 23.53
CA LYS A 268 23.26 19.55 24.18
C LYS A 268 22.55 18.66 23.18
N VAL A 269 22.12 17.50 23.62
CA VAL A 269 21.25 16.63 22.82
C VAL A 269 19.94 17.35 22.49
N SER A 270 19.41 18.19 23.39
CA SER A 270 18.28 19.07 23.08
C SER A 270 18.50 19.98 21.86
N ASP A 271 19.74 20.41 21.59
CA ASP A 271 20.07 21.22 20.42
C ASP A 271 19.99 20.38 19.14
N LEU A 272 20.38 19.10 19.19
CA LEU A 272 20.18 18.15 18.10
C LEU A 272 18.69 17.94 17.83
N LEU A 273 17.88 17.69 18.86
CA LEU A 273 16.43 17.51 18.71
C LEU A 273 15.75 18.75 18.13
N GLN A 274 16.15 19.95 18.57
CA GLN A 274 15.65 21.20 18.02
C GLN A 274 16.03 21.34 16.54
N ASN A 275 17.25 20.99 16.15
CA ASN A 275 17.70 21.03 14.76
C ASN A 275 16.97 20.01 13.87
N ILE A 276 16.67 18.81 14.40
CA ILE A 276 15.81 17.83 13.73
C ILE A 276 14.43 18.44 13.52
N GLY A 277 13.82 19.02 14.56
CA GLY A 277 12.53 19.71 14.46
C GLY A 277 12.53 20.83 13.41
N ASN A 278 13.59 21.64 13.36
CA ASN A 278 13.76 22.70 12.36
C ASN A 278 13.82 22.13 10.93
N ALA A 279 14.50 21.00 10.72
CA ALA A 279 14.56 20.33 9.42
C ALA A 279 13.17 19.89 8.92
N TYR A 280 12.32 19.42 9.84
CA TYR A 280 10.92 19.10 9.55
C TYR A 280 10.01 20.33 9.37
N GLY A 281 10.48 21.53 9.71
CA GLY A 281 9.77 22.80 9.51
C GLY A 281 9.31 23.50 10.78
N ASN A 282 9.77 23.08 11.96
CA ASN A 282 9.52 23.83 13.19
C ASN A 282 10.15 25.23 13.09
N THR A 283 9.45 26.19 13.65
CA THR A 283 9.89 27.57 13.81
C THR A 283 9.71 27.97 15.28
N ALA A 284 10.23 29.14 15.67
CA ALA A 284 10.07 29.64 17.05
C ALA A 284 8.60 29.81 17.49
N SER A 285 7.67 30.00 16.53
CA SER A 285 6.25 30.27 16.82
C SER A 285 5.30 29.15 16.38
N ASN A 286 5.76 28.21 15.56
CA ASN A 286 4.92 27.13 15.03
C ASN A 286 5.68 25.80 15.02
N LYS A 287 5.11 24.78 15.66
CA LYS A 287 5.59 23.40 15.63
C LYS A 287 4.73 22.58 14.67
N VAL A 288 5.37 21.93 13.69
CA VAL A 288 4.75 20.96 12.78
C VAL A 288 5.03 19.52 13.21
N VAL A 289 6.11 19.30 13.95
CA VAL A 289 6.45 18.02 14.58
C VAL A 289 6.87 18.23 16.03
N ASP A 290 6.68 17.20 16.84
CA ASP A 290 7.27 17.11 18.17
C ASP A 290 8.43 16.11 18.15
N VAL A 291 9.61 16.53 18.64
CA VAL A 291 10.84 15.73 18.63
C VAL A 291 11.32 15.58 20.06
N SER A 292 11.49 14.34 20.54
CA SER A 292 11.85 14.06 21.93
C SER A 292 12.69 12.79 22.04
N LEU A 293 13.29 12.55 23.21
CA LEU A 293 13.84 11.24 23.55
C LEU A 293 12.84 10.42 24.36
N ASN A 294 12.73 9.13 24.04
CA ASN A 294 12.03 8.19 24.90
C ASN A 294 12.93 7.69 26.04
N ALA A 295 12.37 6.83 26.91
CA ALA A 295 13.06 6.31 28.09
C ALA A 295 14.36 5.50 27.81
N ARG A 296 14.64 5.15 26.54
CA ARG A 296 15.85 4.43 26.11
C ARG A 296 16.84 5.32 25.35
N GLY A 297 16.63 6.64 25.36
CA GLY A 297 17.46 7.58 24.60
C GLY A 297 17.24 7.48 23.07
N GLN A 298 16.17 6.83 22.63
CA GLN A 298 15.80 6.77 21.21
C GLN A 298 15.09 8.07 20.83
N ILE A 299 15.37 8.58 19.63
CA ILE A 299 14.75 9.79 19.09
C ILE A 299 13.37 9.43 18.53
N GLU A 300 12.33 10.12 19.00
CA GLU A 300 10.96 10.01 18.53
C GLU A 300 10.54 11.31 17.83
N VAL A 301 9.91 11.16 16.66
CA VAL A 301 9.29 12.27 15.92
C VAL A 301 7.81 11.97 15.74
N LYS A 302 6.97 12.85 16.28
CA LYS A 302 5.51 12.81 16.15
C LYS A 302 5.05 13.92 15.20
N ASP A 303 4.30 13.54 14.18
CA ASP A 303 3.61 14.50 13.31
C ASP A 303 2.52 15.22 14.12
N LEU A 304 2.45 16.55 14.08
CA LEU A 304 1.37 17.31 14.72
C LEU A 304 0.17 17.52 13.79
N LYS A 305 0.30 17.16 12.50
CA LYS A 305 -0.81 17.12 11.55
C LYS A 305 -1.55 15.79 11.68
N SER A 306 -2.72 15.81 12.31
CA SER A 306 -3.54 14.61 12.50
C SER A 306 -4.02 14.01 11.16
N GLY A 307 -4.07 12.69 11.09
CA GLY A 307 -4.43 11.93 9.89
C GLY A 307 -3.34 11.84 8.80
N SER A 308 -2.21 12.52 8.96
CA SER A 308 -1.06 12.44 8.05
C SER A 308 -0.28 11.15 8.26
N GLN A 309 0.05 10.46 7.16
CA GLN A 309 0.85 9.22 7.18
C GLN A 309 2.20 9.37 6.48
N LEU A 310 2.57 10.62 6.17
CA LEU A 310 3.67 10.92 5.26
C LEU A 310 5.02 11.03 5.98
N LEU A 311 5.02 11.27 7.29
CA LEU A 311 6.22 11.54 8.07
C LEU A 311 7.17 10.35 8.09
N ASP A 312 8.39 10.51 7.57
CA ASP A 312 9.45 9.50 7.69
C ASP A 312 10.74 10.13 8.19
N MET A 313 11.55 9.34 8.91
CA MET A 313 12.83 9.75 9.48
C MET A 313 13.92 8.71 9.21
N ASN A 314 15.06 9.20 8.75
CA ASN A 314 16.32 8.49 8.70
C ASN A 314 17.44 9.39 9.26
N ILE A 315 18.24 8.84 10.17
CA ILE A 315 19.35 9.57 10.78
C ILE A 315 20.54 8.64 11.05
N PHE A 316 21.74 9.13 10.76
CA PHE A 316 23.00 8.56 11.24
C PHE A 316 23.98 9.68 11.61
N GLY A 317 24.94 9.37 12.48
CA GLY A 317 26.02 10.28 12.85
C GLY A 317 27.36 9.85 12.26
N ALA A 318 28.28 10.81 12.16
CA ALA A 318 29.67 10.62 11.80
C ALA A 318 30.54 11.54 12.66
N ILE A 319 31.67 11.03 13.16
CA ILE A 319 32.65 11.83 13.90
C ILE A 319 34.07 11.45 13.46
N ASP A 320 34.87 12.45 13.11
CA ASP A 320 36.29 12.26 12.79
C ASP A 320 37.11 12.43 14.07
N ARG A 321 37.70 11.34 14.55
CA ARG A 321 38.46 11.29 15.80
C ARG A 321 39.77 12.09 15.76
N ASN A 322 40.20 12.52 14.58
CA ASN A 322 41.41 13.32 14.40
C ASN A 322 41.10 14.77 13.98
N ALA A 323 39.82 15.15 13.93
CA ALA A 323 39.45 16.53 13.62
C ALA A 323 39.91 17.48 14.72
N LEU A 324 40.35 18.68 14.30
CA LEU A 324 40.69 19.75 15.22
C LEU A 324 39.45 20.31 15.94
N PRO A 325 39.61 20.96 17.10
CA PRO A 325 38.49 21.54 17.84
C PRO A 325 37.66 22.50 17.01
N GLY A 326 36.35 22.27 16.97
CA GLY A 326 35.41 23.09 16.21
C GLY A 326 35.36 22.82 14.70
N GLU A 327 36.15 21.87 14.19
CA GLU A 327 36.16 21.42 12.79
C GLU A 327 35.45 20.08 12.62
N THR A 328 34.88 19.81 11.45
CA THR A 328 34.21 18.52 11.16
C THR A 328 35.18 17.45 10.63
N GLY A 329 36.39 17.84 10.23
CA GLY A 329 37.32 16.94 9.52
C GLY A 329 36.66 16.26 8.33
N ASN A 330 36.96 14.96 8.17
CA ASN A 330 36.42 14.13 7.09
C ASN A 330 35.01 13.59 7.36
N ALA A 331 34.43 13.87 8.53
CA ALA A 331 33.07 13.43 8.89
C ALA A 331 31.96 14.15 8.10
N LYS A 332 32.30 15.22 7.35
CA LYS A 332 31.34 15.96 6.52
C LYS A 332 31.56 15.69 5.02
N GLN A 333 30.94 14.62 4.53
CA GLN A 333 30.80 14.27 3.11
C GLN A 333 29.36 14.53 2.65
N ILE A 334 29.13 15.56 1.82
CA ILE A 334 27.75 15.96 1.45
C ILE A 334 27.34 15.55 0.04
N MET A 335 28.26 15.40 -0.91
CA MET A 335 27.92 15.04 -2.30
C MET A 335 27.72 13.53 -2.47
N ASN A 336 28.48 12.75 -1.72
CA ASN A 336 28.36 11.30 -1.69
C ASN A 336 28.74 10.81 -0.29
N VAL A 337 27.76 10.36 0.49
CA VAL A 337 27.98 9.83 1.84
C VAL A 337 28.81 8.55 1.86
N ASP A 338 28.91 7.81 0.76
CA ASP A 338 29.74 6.61 0.68
C ASP A 338 31.24 6.93 0.86
N ASN A 339 31.64 8.18 0.59
CA ASN A 339 32.99 8.64 0.85
C ASN A 339 33.37 8.60 2.33
N LEU A 340 32.41 8.54 3.27
CA LEU A 340 32.72 8.39 4.71
C LEU A 340 33.43 7.05 4.99
N LEU A 341 33.13 6.02 4.19
CA LEU A 341 33.67 4.67 4.37
C LEU A 341 35.14 4.57 3.96
N THR A 342 35.62 5.50 3.14
CA THR A 342 37.03 5.57 2.72
C THR A 342 37.90 6.35 3.71
N GLN A 343 37.33 6.87 4.81
CA GLN A 343 38.02 7.72 5.77
C GLN A 343 38.42 6.93 7.03
N PRO A 344 39.73 6.75 7.32
CA PRO A 344 40.21 5.83 8.36
C PRO A 344 40.01 6.31 9.80
N ASN A 345 39.52 7.53 10.04
CA ASN A 345 39.32 8.10 11.37
C ASN A 345 37.87 8.51 11.64
N VAL A 346 36.96 8.19 10.72
CA VAL A 346 35.53 8.53 10.84
C VAL A 346 34.79 7.35 11.43
N ASP A 347 34.14 7.57 12.57
CA ASP A 347 33.25 6.59 13.21
C ASP A 347 31.79 6.90 12.87
N ILE A 348 31.02 5.87 12.54
CA ILE A 348 29.59 5.98 12.20
C ILE A 348 28.74 5.66 13.42
N ILE A 349 27.87 6.59 13.80
CA ILE A 349 26.92 6.46 14.90
C ILE A 349 25.57 5.97 14.35
N THR A 350 25.16 4.79 14.77
CA THR A 350 23.95 4.12 14.28
C THR A 350 22.76 4.42 15.19
N PHE A 351 21.66 4.91 14.60
CA PHE A 351 20.39 5.12 15.31
C PHE A 351 19.32 4.09 14.90
N ASN A 352 19.43 3.53 13.69
CA ASN A 352 18.48 2.57 13.14
C ASN A 352 19.20 1.28 12.71
N LYS A 353 18.65 0.14 13.13
CA LYS A 353 19.01 -1.19 12.62
C LYS A 353 17.79 -1.86 12.01
N SER A 354 18.00 -2.71 11.02
CA SER A 354 16.94 -3.56 10.48
C SER A 354 17.48 -4.96 10.21
N ASN A 355 16.57 -5.90 10.00
CA ASN A 355 16.87 -7.25 9.52
C ASN A 355 16.88 -7.33 7.98
N TYR A 356 16.88 -6.20 7.28
CA TYR A 356 16.90 -6.22 5.82
C TYR A 356 18.28 -6.59 5.32
N GLU A 357 18.38 -7.37 4.26
CA GLU A 357 19.70 -7.61 3.68
C GLU A 357 20.16 -6.36 2.90
N THR A 358 21.41 -5.96 3.08
CA THR A 358 22.05 -4.99 2.18
C THR A 358 22.51 -5.72 0.93
N THR A 359 21.83 -5.51 -0.19
CA THR A 359 22.29 -5.97 -1.51
C THR A 359 23.40 -5.07 -2.08
N ALA A 360 23.59 -3.87 -1.51
CA ALA A 360 24.63 -2.94 -1.90
C ALA A 360 25.92 -3.20 -1.09
N SER A 361 26.88 -3.87 -1.71
CA SER A 361 28.27 -3.91 -1.28
C SER A 361 29.03 -2.75 -1.95
N SER A 362 29.80 -1.98 -1.18
CA SER A 362 30.76 -1.06 -1.79
C SER A 362 32.03 -1.85 -2.13
N PRO A 363 32.57 -1.73 -3.34
CA PRO A 363 33.87 -2.32 -3.69
C PRO A 363 35.04 -1.69 -2.92
N ASP A 364 34.82 -0.62 -2.13
CA ASP A 364 35.86 0.14 -1.43
C ASP A 364 35.82 0.00 0.11
N LEU A 365 35.07 -0.97 0.64
CA LEU A 365 34.88 -1.11 2.09
C LEU A 365 36.10 -1.75 2.75
N THR A 366 36.82 -0.95 3.54
CA THR A 366 37.92 -1.43 4.37
C THR A 366 37.42 -1.74 5.78
N MET A 367 37.61 -2.97 6.26
CA MET A 367 37.19 -3.35 7.60
C MET A 367 38.10 -2.67 8.62
N ARG A 368 37.52 -2.00 9.62
CA ARG A 368 38.25 -1.30 10.68
C ARG A 368 37.98 -1.94 12.02
N SER A 369 39.02 -2.12 12.82
CA SER A 369 38.86 -2.55 14.21
C SER A 369 38.36 -1.40 15.10
N VAL A 370 37.36 -1.65 15.94
CA VAL A 370 36.87 -0.71 16.95
C VAL A 370 37.47 -1.08 18.31
N SER A 371 38.07 -0.12 19.02
CA SER A 371 38.54 -0.35 20.40
C SER A 371 37.34 -0.59 21.32
N VAL A 372 37.33 -1.71 22.04
CA VAL A 372 36.24 -2.11 22.94
C VAL A 372 36.58 -1.80 24.40
N THR A 373 37.86 -1.91 24.77
CA THR A 373 38.44 -1.57 26.07
C THR A 373 39.93 -1.35 25.85
N ALA A 374 40.64 -0.71 26.79
CA ALA A 374 42.10 -0.53 26.68
C ALA A 374 42.83 -1.85 26.36
N GLY A 375 43.46 -1.91 25.17
CA GLY A 375 44.18 -3.09 24.68
C GLY A 375 43.30 -4.22 24.14
N THR A 376 41.99 -4.03 23.95
CA THR A 376 41.11 -5.00 23.28
C THR A 376 40.36 -4.34 22.14
N PHE A 377 40.56 -4.86 20.93
CA PHE A 377 39.98 -4.37 19.69
C PHE A 377 38.97 -5.40 19.17
N ALA A 378 37.84 -4.96 18.64
CA ALA A 378 36.94 -5.82 17.89
C ALA A 378 37.15 -5.57 16.41
N ILE A 379 37.43 -6.63 15.65
CA ILE A 379 37.28 -6.62 14.21
C ILE A 379 35.81 -6.96 13.96
N ASP A 380 35.04 -5.94 13.62
CA ASP A 380 33.69 -6.15 13.13
C ASP A 380 33.75 -6.69 11.72
N PHE A 381 33.06 -7.81 11.52
CA PHE A 381 32.56 -8.27 10.23
C PHE A 381 31.04 -8.00 10.32
N PRO A 382 30.35 -7.46 9.29
CA PRO A 382 28.91 -7.37 9.27
C PRO A 382 28.42 -8.80 9.40
N MET A 383 27.74 -9.01 10.51
CA MET A 383 27.26 -10.30 10.89
C MET A 383 26.07 -10.61 10.00
N GLN A 384 26.28 -11.45 9.00
CA GLN A 384 25.36 -12.55 8.64
C GLN A 384 26.03 -13.43 7.58
N ASN A 385 26.27 -14.70 7.94
CA ASN A 385 26.38 -15.76 6.95
C ASN A 385 25.03 -15.84 6.21
N LYS A 386 25.03 -16.20 4.92
CA LYS A 386 23.85 -16.55 4.08
C LYS A 386 22.78 -17.47 4.71
N THR A 387 23.01 -17.98 5.92
CA THR A 387 22.20 -18.97 6.64
C THR A 387 21.91 -18.60 8.11
N ASP A 388 22.12 -17.34 8.52
CA ASP A 388 21.59 -16.79 9.78
C ASP A 388 22.09 -17.50 11.07
N SER A 389 23.33 -17.98 11.05
CA SER A 389 24.00 -18.55 12.23
C SER A 389 25.18 -17.68 12.67
N SER A 390 25.35 -17.46 13.97
CA SER A 390 26.50 -16.74 14.53
C SER A 390 27.83 -17.35 14.07
N MET A 391 28.75 -16.53 13.58
CA MET A 391 30.09 -16.97 13.15
C MET A 391 30.82 -17.70 14.28
N THR A 392 31.42 -18.85 13.96
CA THR A 392 32.26 -19.65 14.86
C THR A 392 33.66 -19.77 14.30
N SER A 393 34.63 -20.25 15.08
CA SER A 393 35.99 -20.51 14.58
C SER A 393 36.03 -21.47 13.37
N THR A 394 35.02 -22.34 13.23
CA THR A 394 34.90 -23.32 12.13
C THR A 394 34.17 -22.79 10.89
N THR A 395 33.59 -21.60 10.94
CA THR A 395 32.87 -21.02 9.79
C THR A 395 33.82 -20.79 8.62
N LEU A 396 33.40 -21.15 7.40
CA LEU A 396 34.18 -20.93 6.17
C LEU A 396 34.14 -19.45 5.78
N LEU A 397 35.27 -18.88 5.40
CA LEU A 397 35.34 -17.47 4.98
C LEU A 397 34.55 -17.20 3.70
N SER A 398 34.39 -18.19 2.82
CA SER A 398 33.50 -18.09 1.64
C SER A 398 32.01 -18.02 1.98
N SER A 399 31.62 -18.30 3.22
CA SER A 399 30.26 -18.08 3.74
C SER A 399 30.12 -16.75 4.50
N VAL A 400 31.24 -16.08 4.76
CA VAL A 400 31.32 -14.78 5.44
C VAL A 400 31.49 -13.64 4.41
N PHE A 401 32.31 -13.86 3.38
CA PHE A 401 32.61 -12.85 2.36
C PHE A 401 31.90 -13.12 1.02
N PRO A 402 31.54 -12.07 0.25
CA PRO A 402 31.02 -12.18 -1.11
C PRO A 402 31.94 -12.96 -2.06
N SER A 403 31.37 -13.50 -3.14
CA SER A 403 32.09 -14.40 -4.07
C SER A 403 33.21 -13.73 -4.88
N ASP A 404 33.26 -12.41 -4.92
CA ASP A 404 34.33 -11.64 -5.58
C ASP A 404 35.51 -11.32 -4.65
N VAL A 405 35.41 -11.62 -3.35
CA VAL A 405 36.52 -11.51 -2.39
C VAL A 405 37.38 -12.77 -2.44
N ASP A 406 38.59 -12.62 -2.95
CA ASP A 406 39.57 -13.70 -3.09
C ASP A 406 40.64 -13.67 -1.97
N HIS A 407 40.98 -12.48 -1.49
CA HIS A 407 41.94 -12.29 -0.39
C HIS A 407 41.60 -11.10 0.52
N LEU A 408 42.18 -11.12 1.73
CA LEU A 408 42.10 -10.11 2.77
C LEU A 408 43.51 -9.61 3.08
N ASP A 409 43.78 -8.34 2.82
CA ASP A 409 45.06 -7.71 3.13
C ASP A 409 45.02 -7.06 4.52
N PHE A 410 45.98 -7.39 5.37
CA PHE A 410 46.17 -6.77 6.69
C PHE A 410 47.65 -6.75 7.05
N GLY A 411 48.15 -5.58 7.48
CA GLY A 411 49.59 -5.40 7.71
C GLY A 411 50.37 -5.62 6.41
N ALA A 412 51.37 -6.50 6.44
CA ALA A 412 52.09 -6.99 5.26
C ALA A 412 51.54 -8.32 4.70
N THR A 413 50.50 -8.89 5.33
CA THR A 413 49.91 -10.16 4.95
C THR A 413 48.78 -9.98 3.94
N SER A 414 48.76 -10.83 2.90
CA SER A 414 47.63 -11.00 1.98
C SER A 414 47.09 -12.42 2.14
N PHE A 415 45.90 -12.54 2.71
CA PHE A 415 45.33 -13.82 3.18
C PHE A 415 44.20 -14.29 2.27
N SER A 416 44.34 -15.44 1.62
CA SER A 416 43.29 -15.98 0.74
C SER A 416 42.05 -16.47 1.51
N THR A 417 40.85 -16.16 1.01
CA THR A 417 39.58 -16.62 1.57
C THR A 417 39.20 -18.04 1.11
N SER A 418 39.78 -18.53 0.02
CA SER A 418 39.40 -19.79 -0.64
C SER A 418 39.76 -21.01 0.22
N GLY A 419 38.72 -21.76 0.62
CA GLY A 419 38.86 -22.97 1.43
C GLY A 419 39.37 -22.74 2.86
N LYS A 420 39.39 -21.50 3.34
CA LYS A 420 39.86 -21.12 4.69
C LYS A 420 38.71 -20.90 5.67
N THR A 421 39.00 -21.09 6.95
CA THR A 421 38.09 -20.87 8.07
C THR A 421 38.42 -19.59 8.83
N VAL A 422 37.50 -19.15 9.68
CA VAL A 422 37.74 -18.03 10.61
C VAL A 422 38.93 -18.30 11.54
N GLN A 423 39.14 -19.56 11.97
CA GLN A 423 40.31 -19.94 12.77
C GLN A 423 41.64 -19.72 12.02
N ASP A 424 41.67 -20.00 10.72
CA ASP A 424 42.86 -19.76 9.89
C ASP A 424 43.18 -18.27 9.81
N LEU A 425 42.15 -17.42 9.68
CA LEU A 425 42.29 -15.98 9.68
C LEU A 425 42.77 -15.45 11.04
N MET A 426 42.19 -15.91 12.16
CA MET A 426 42.63 -15.52 13.50
C MET A 426 44.12 -15.82 13.72
N THR A 427 44.56 -17.01 13.30
CA THR A 427 45.97 -17.43 13.43
C THR A 427 46.89 -16.55 12.58
N ALA A 428 46.44 -16.16 11.38
CA ALA A 428 47.20 -15.27 10.50
C ALA A 428 47.33 -13.86 11.11
N ILE A 429 46.27 -13.34 11.74
CA ILE A 429 46.30 -12.06 12.46
C ILE A 429 47.23 -12.13 13.66
N GLU A 430 47.16 -13.19 14.47
CA GLU A 430 48.07 -13.41 15.60
C GLU A 430 49.52 -13.40 15.15
N THR A 431 49.80 -14.02 13.99
CA THR A 431 51.15 -14.09 13.41
C THR A 431 51.64 -12.73 12.90
N GLU A 432 50.82 -12.02 12.13
CA GLU A 432 51.17 -10.70 11.56
C GLU A 432 51.50 -9.68 12.64
N TYR A 433 50.72 -9.64 13.72
CA TYR A 433 50.87 -8.65 14.78
C TYR A 433 51.67 -9.16 15.99
N GLY A 434 52.28 -10.35 15.91
CA GLY A 434 53.11 -10.90 16.99
C GLY A 434 52.35 -11.15 18.30
N LEU A 435 51.05 -11.43 18.21
CA LEU A 435 50.17 -11.68 19.36
C LEU A 435 50.33 -13.13 19.83
N GLY A 436 50.16 -13.38 21.13
CA GLY A 436 50.19 -14.75 21.67
C GLY A 436 49.01 -15.58 21.17
N ALA A 437 49.20 -16.90 21.03
CA ALA A 437 48.11 -17.80 20.62
C ALA A 437 46.90 -17.70 21.57
N GLY A 438 45.71 -17.49 21.01
CA GLY A 438 44.48 -17.26 21.75
C GLY A 438 44.23 -15.80 22.15
N SER A 439 45.04 -14.87 21.66
CA SER A 439 44.80 -13.42 21.82
C SER A 439 43.72 -12.93 20.86
N VAL A 440 43.48 -13.65 19.77
CA VAL A 440 42.35 -13.43 18.87
C VAL A 440 41.28 -14.48 19.14
N THR A 441 40.07 -14.05 19.48
CA THR A 441 38.95 -14.93 19.85
C THR A 441 37.68 -14.54 19.10
N VAL A 442 36.72 -15.45 18.94
CA VAL A 442 35.39 -15.14 18.41
C VAL A 442 34.36 -15.28 19.51
N SER A 443 33.58 -14.23 19.74
CA SER A 443 32.48 -14.21 20.72
C SER A 443 31.34 -13.34 20.21
N ASN A 444 30.10 -13.81 20.35
CA ASN A 444 28.90 -13.14 19.84
C ASN A 444 28.99 -12.73 18.35
N GLY A 445 29.64 -13.56 17.52
CA GLY A 445 29.81 -13.30 16.09
C GLY A 445 30.83 -12.21 15.72
N ARG A 446 31.59 -11.70 16.70
CA ARG A 446 32.66 -10.72 16.49
C ARG A 446 34.02 -11.35 16.79
N MET A 447 35.04 -10.92 16.07
CA MET A 447 36.43 -11.28 16.38
C MET A 447 37.02 -10.23 17.32
N LEU A 448 37.53 -10.67 18.46
CA LEU A 448 38.13 -9.84 19.49
C LEU A 448 39.62 -10.10 19.51
N VAL A 449 40.41 -9.03 19.44
CA VAL A 449 41.87 -9.03 19.49
C VAL A 449 42.30 -8.37 20.78
N ASN A 450 42.87 -9.16 21.69
CA ASN A 450 43.50 -8.65 22.90
C ASN A 450 44.97 -8.31 22.59
N ASP A 451 45.24 -7.04 22.35
CA ASP A 451 46.59 -6.50 22.23
C ASP A 451 46.87 -5.43 23.31
N PRO A 452 47.38 -5.84 24.48
CA PRO A 452 47.75 -4.92 25.56
C PRO A 452 48.93 -3.99 25.20
N THR A 453 49.61 -4.22 24.06
CA THR A 453 50.73 -3.39 23.60
C THR A 453 50.32 -2.29 22.61
N ASN A 454 49.03 -2.21 22.23
CA ASN A 454 48.49 -1.22 21.27
C ASN A 454 49.25 -1.15 19.93
N THR A 455 49.82 -2.27 19.49
CA THR A 455 50.46 -2.44 18.18
C THR A 455 49.45 -2.82 17.08
N PHE A 456 48.31 -3.36 17.50
CA PHE A 456 47.19 -3.74 16.66
C PHE A 456 46.40 -2.49 16.24
N SER A 457 46.69 -2.00 15.04
CA SER A 457 45.93 -0.93 14.39
C SER A 457 45.77 -1.32 12.93
N THR A 458 44.79 -2.18 12.64
CA THR A 458 44.67 -2.78 11.31
C THR A 458 43.35 -2.48 10.64
N ILE A 459 43.54 -2.08 9.38
CA ILE A 459 42.55 -2.04 8.33
C ILE A 459 42.69 -3.39 7.61
N ILE A 460 41.62 -4.20 7.56
CA ILE A 460 41.57 -5.38 6.71
C ILE A 460 40.92 -4.99 5.38
N GLN A 461 41.63 -5.18 4.27
CA GLN A 461 41.15 -4.81 2.94
C GLN A 461 40.80 -6.05 2.11
N PRO A 462 39.53 -6.28 1.79
CA PRO A 462 39.14 -7.31 0.86
C PRO A 462 39.54 -6.95 -0.56
N LYS A 463 40.01 -7.94 -1.32
CA LYS A 463 40.55 -7.80 -2.67
C LYS A 463 40.07 -8.95 -3.56
N ASN A 464 39.92 -8.68 -4.85
CA ASN A 464 39.54 -9.68 -5.83
C ASN A 464 40.77 -10.35 -6.44
N ALA A 465 40.58 -11.35 -7.30
CA ALA A 465 41.68 -12.09 -7.94
C ALA A 465 42.68 -11.23 -8.75
N VAL A 466 42.35 -9.98 -9.09
CA VAL A 466 43.24 -9.04 -9.79
C VAL A 466 43.82 -7.95 -8.87
N ASN A 467 43.72 -8.13 -7.55
CA ASN A 467 44.28 -7.26 -6.51
C ASN A 467 43.71 -5.83 -6.49
N THR A 468 42.50 -5.63 -7.01
CA THR A 468 41.72 -4.42 -6.75
C THR A 468 40.88 -4.62 -5.49
N LEU A 469 40.50 -3.54 -4.81
CA LEU A 469 39.53 -3.65 -3.71
C LEU A 469 38.28 -4.40 -4.21
N ALA A 470 37.90 -5.41 -3.46
CA ALA A 470 36.68 -6.18 -3.66
C ALA A 470 35.62 -5.71 -2.68
N HIS A 471 34.41 -6.24 -2.81
CA HIS A 471 33.35 -6.00 -1.84
C HIS A 471 33.84 -6.28 -0.42
N GLY A 472 34.07 -5.22 0.35
CA GLY A 472 34.16 -5.32 1.78
C GLY A 472 32.81 -5.29 2.42
N ASP A 473 32.82 -5.52 3.73
CA ASP A 473 31.69 -5.45 4.64
C ASP A 473 30.58 -4.56 4.14
N ALA A 474 29.33 -5.04 4.12
CA ALA A 474 28.13 -4.26 3.84
C ALA A 474 28.23 -2.80 4.34
N ILE A 475 27.80 -1.85 3.49
CA ILE A 475 27.64 -0.45 3.90
C ILE A 475 26.92 -0.44 5.25
N PRO A 476 27.47 0.22 6.31
CA PRO A 476 26.82 0.25 7.61
C PRO A 476 25.35 0.54 7.43
N ASP A 477 24.50 -0.30 8.01
CA ASP A 477 23.05 -0.23 7.83
C ASP A 477 22.49 1.18 8.04
N ALA A 478 23.11 1.93 8.96
CA ALA A 478 22.83 3.33 9.26
C ALA A 478 22.93 4.27 8.04
N MET A 479 23.87 4.01 7.13
CA MET A 479 24.13 4.82 5.95
C MET A 479 23.32 4.37 4.73
N ASN A 480 22.99 3.08 4.64
CA ASN A 480 22.21 2.54 3.52
C ASN A 480 20.70 2.72 3.75
N TYR A 481 20.22 3.97 3.69
CA TYR A 481 18.83 4.27 3.99
C TYR A 481 17.87 4.09 2.81
N ALA A 482 18.26 4.17 1.55
CA ALA A 482 17.33 4.13 0.40
C ALA A 482 17.68 3.08 -0.67
N ARG A 483 18.79 2.33 -0.50
CA ARG A 483 19.31 1.37 -1.49
C ARG A 483 19.25 -0.06 -0.95
N ARG A 484 18.17 -0.39 -0.24
CA ARG A 484 17.93 -1.73 0.33
C ARG A 484 17.19 -2.62 -0.66
N GLY A 485 17.52 -3.91 -0.65
CA GLY A 485 16.82 -4.91 -1.44
C GLY A 485 15.43 -5.19 -0.86
N PHE A 486 14.49 -5.59 -1.70
CA PHE A 486 13.15 -5.98 -1.30
C PHE A 486 13.22 -7.21 -0.39
N GLU A 487 12.35 -7.26 0.62
CA GLU A 487 12.24 -8.40 1.53
C GLU A 487 11.74 -9.61 0.78
N LYS A 488 12.34 -10.79 1.00
CA LYS A 488 12.02 -12.00 0.25
C LYS A 488 11.40 -13.04 1.17
N ASP A 489 10.19 -13.46 0.83
CA ASP A 489 9.48 -14.55 1.50
C ASP A 489 9.00 -15.57 0.46
N GLY A 490 9.73 -16.69 0.37
CA GLY A 490 9.48 -17.73 -0.61
C GLY A 490 9.52 -17.20 -2.04
N SER A 491 8.36 -17.15 -2.70
CA SER A 491 8.23 -16.65 -4.08
C SER A 491 7.72 -15.21 -4.17
N THR A 492 7.54 -14.53 -3.04
CA THR A 492 7.12 -13.13 -2.98
C THR A 492 8.30 -12.26 -2.54
N LEU A 493 8.48 -11.11 -3.18
CA LEU A 493 9.31 -10.04 -2.67
C LEU A 493 8.42 -8.83 -2.36
N SER A 494 8.69 -8.12 -1.26
CA SER A 494 7.89 -6.98 -0.81
C SER A 494 8.72 -5.76 -0.48
N SER A 495 8.19 -4.59 -0.83
CA SER A 495 8.75 -3.32 -0.40
C SER A 495 8.39 -3.02 1.05
N ASN A 496 9.23 -2.28 1.78
CA ASN A 496 8.97 -1.96 3.18
C ASN A 496 8.43 -0.53 3.39
N ILE A 497 8.60 0.35 2.39
CA ILE A 497 8.01 1.70 2.40
C ILE A 497 6.69 1.71 1.65
N SER A 498 5.64 2.08 2.38
CA SER A 498 4.31 2.35 1.84
C SER A 498 4.33 3.60 0.97
N GLN A 499 3.77 3.49 -0.23
CA GLN A 499 3.60 4.60 -1.14
C GLN A 499 2.32 5.35 -0.78
N VAL A 500 2.44 6.61 -0.38
CA VAL A 500 1.33 7.43 0.14
C VAL A 500 1.21 8.73 -0.65
N VAL A 501 0.00 9.00 -1.15
CA VAL A 501 -0.35 10.19 -1.93
C VAL A 501 -0.25 11.43 -1.05
N LYS A 502 0.51 12.44 -1.48
CA LYS A 502 0.78 13.65 -0.68
C LYS A 502 -0.48 14.44 -0.31
N SER A 503 -1.42 14.56 -1.25
CA SER A 503 -2.61 15.40 -1.10
C SER A 503 -3.69 14.79 -0.20
N THR A 504 -3.89 13.47 -0.27
CA THR A 504 -4.95 12.77 0.48
C THR A 504 -4.42 11.99 1.69
N SER A 505 -3.11 11.70 1.72
CA SER A 505 -2.50 10.77 2.68
C SER A 505 -3.12 9.38 2.63
N ASP A 506 -3.61 8.96 1.45
CA ASP A 506 -4.08 7.60 1.19
C ASP A 506 -2.97 6.78 0.52
N TYR A 507 -3.05 5.45 0.63
CA TYR A 507 -2.13 4.56 -0.06
C TYR A 507 -2.30 4.64 -1.57
N ALA A 508 -1.18 4.56 -2.29
CA ALA A 508 -1.17 4.57 -3.74
C ALA A 508 -1.83 3.31 -4.31
N THR A 509 -2.43 3.46 -5.49
CA THR A 509 -2.99 2.38 -6.30
C THR A 509 -2.25 2.32 -7.62
N SER A 510 -2.46 1.28 -8.44
CA SER A 510 -1.84 1.20 -9.77
C SER A 510 -2.17 2.41 -10.66
N SER A 511 -3.34 3.04 -10.49
CA SER A 511 -3.73 4.25 -11.23
C SER A 511 -3.07 5.55 -10.73
N THR A 512 -2.47 5.54 -9.54
CA THR A 512 -1.83 6.72 -8.94
C THR A 512 -0.59 7.10 -9.75
N LYS A 513 -0.37 8.40 -9.97
CA LYS A 513 0.85 8.90 -10.62
C LYS A 513 2.02 8.88 -9.64
N LEU A 514 3.22 8.58 -10.12
CA LEU A 514 4.43 8.57 -9.30
C LEU A 514 4.70 9.95 -8.66
N VAL A 515 4.45 11.03 -9.41
CA VAL A 515 4.65 12.41 -8.93
C VAL A 515 3.71 12.81 -7.77
N ASP A 516 2.56 12.15 -7.65
CA ASP A 516 1.60 12.40 -6.56
C ASP A 516 2.09 11.82 -5.22
N VAL A 517 2.99 10.83 -5.27
CA VAL A 517 3.67 10.25 -4.10
C VAL A 517 5.05 10.87 -3.90
N ALA A 518 5.76 11.18 -4.99
CA ALA A 518 7.14 11.65 -4.94
C ALA A 518 7.34 12.87 -4.01
N GLY A 519 8.45 12.94 -3.31
CA GLY A 519 8.81 14.06 -2.42
C GLY A 519 9.08 15.40 -3.11
N VAL A 520 8.95 15.44 -4.44
CA VAL A 520 9.23 16.58 -5.31
C VAL A 520 7.98 16.97 -6.11
N SER A 521 7.97 18.18 -6.67
CA SER A 521 6.85 18.67 -7.50
C SER A 521 6.88 18.16 -8.95
N SER A 522 8.02 17.65 -9.40
CA SER A 522 8.20 17.08 -10.74
C SER A 522 9.31 16.03 -10.71
N LEU A 523 9.14 14.99 -11.51
CA LEU A 523 10.09 13.90 -11.72
C LEU A 523 10.99 14.12 -12.95
N ASN A 524 10.83 15.23 -13.66
CA ASN A 524 11.62 15.52 -14.87
C ASN A 524 13.13 15.52 -14.58
N GLY A 525 13.88 14.72 -15.33
CA GLY A 525 15.33 14.55 -15.21
C GLY A 525 15.78 13.65 -14.06
N LYS A 526 14.85 13.05 -13.31
CA LYS A 526 15.19 12.08 -12.25
C LYS A 526 15.49 10.71 -12.85
N GLN A 527 16.37 9.96 -12.20
CA GLN A 527 16.76 8.62 -12.60
C GLN A 527 16.58 7.64 -11.45
N MET A 528 15.96 6.51 -11.73
CA MET A 528 15.83 5.41 -10.77
C MET A 528 16.71 4.27 -11.22
N VAL A 529 17.60 3.81 -10.35
CA VAL A 529 18.47 2.66 -10.60
C VAL A 529 17.78 1.40 -10.09
N LEU A 530 17.67 0.39 -10.93
CA LEU A 530 17.12 -0.92 -10.64
C LEU A 530 18.24 -1.96 -10.72
N ASN A 531 18.64 -2.50 -9.58
CA ASN A 531 19.55 -3.65 -9.50
C ASN A 531 18.71 -4.90 -9.25
N TYR A 532 18.75 -5.86 -10.17
CA TYR A 532 17.88 -7.03 -10.09
C TYR A 532 18.50 -8.29 -10.65
N THR A 533 18.12 -9.42 -10.06
CA THR A 533 18.30 -10.75 -10.63
C THR A 533 16.98 -11.15 -11.27
N ASP A 534 16.99 -11.54 -12.55
CA ASP A 534 15.78 -12.05 -13.18
C ASP A 534 15.38 -13.43 -12.63
N LYS A 535 14.16 -13.90 -12.95
CA LYS A 535 13.66 -15.21 -12.50
C LYS A 535 14.55 -16.40 -12.90
N ASN A 536 15.41 -16.23 -13.91
CA ASN A 536 16.33 -17.26 -14.37
C ASN A 536 17.67 -17.22 -13.61
N GLY A 537 17.89 -16.23 -12.74
CA GLY A 537 19.10 -16.05 -11.96
C GLY A 537 20.14 -15.15 -12.62
N ILE A 538 19.77 -14.37 -13.64
CA ILE A 538 20.71 -13.50 -14.35
C ILE A 538 20.68 -12.11 -13.72
N PRO A 539 21.79 -11.63 -13.12
CA PRO A 539 21.87 -10.27 -12.58
C PRO A 539 21.95 -9.24 -13.70
N ARG A 540 21.26 -8.12 -13.53
CA ARG A 540 21.27 -6.95 -14.41
C ARG A 540 21.12 -5.66 -13.60
N THR A 541 21.62 -4.57 -14.17
CA THR A 541 21.35 -3.21 -13.71
C THR A 541 20.68 -2.43 -14.84
N GLY A 542 19.57 -1.79 -14.51
CA GLY A 542 18.90 -0.89 -15.44
C GLY A 542 18.58 0.45 -14.80
N THR A 543 18.39 1.46 -15.64
CA THR A 543 18.08 2.83 -15.24
C THR A 543 16.78 3.25 -15.88
N LEU A 544 15.81 3.62 -15.05
CA LEU A 544 14.58 4.29 -15.48
C LEU A 544 14.86 5.81 -15.52
N ASN A 545 14.88 6.36 -16.73
CA ASN A 545 15.08 7.79 -16.99
C ASN A 545 13.71 8.48 -17.09
N LEU A 546 13.39 9.34 -16.12
CA LEU A 546 12.13 10.07 -16.05
C LEU A 546 12.27 11.42 -16.76
N ASP A 547 12.05 11.46 -18.07
CA ASP A 547 12.22 12.66 -18.88
C ASP A 547 10.91 13.38 -19.23
N ILE A 548 11.02 14.68 -19.52
CA ILE A 548 9.90 15.56 -19.86
C ILE A 548 9.14 15.13 -21.13
N SER A 549 9.82 14.52 -22.08
CA SER A 549 9.26 14.14 -23.38
C SER A 549 9.06 12.64 -23.55
N ASN A 550 9.93 11.82 -22.97
CA ASN A 550 9.90 10.37 -23.13
C ASN A 550 10.62 9.66 -22.00
N THR A 551 9.87 9.06 -21.09
CA THR A 551 10.42 8.18 -20.06
C THR A 551 10.93 6.90 -20.71
N THR A 552 12.17 6.53 -20.40
CA THR A 552 12.82 5.35 -20.97
C THR A 552 13.39 4.45 -19.88
N PHE A 553 13.53 3.16 -20.17
CA PHE A 553 14.33 2.26 -19.37
C PHE A 553 15.51 1.76 -20.18
N SER A 554 16.70 1.92 -19.62
CA SER A 554 17.97 1.52 -20.20
C SER A 554 18.57 0.37 -19.40
N VAL A 555 19.05 -0.67 -20.06
CA VAL A 555 19.65 -1.86 -19.43
C VAL A 555 20.73 -2.42 -20.35
N ASP A 556 21.91 -2.66 -19.77
CA ASP A 556 23.00 -3.33 -20.49
C ASP A 556 22.67 -4.82 -20.60
N LEU A 557 22.44 -5.28 -21.84
CA LEU A 557 22.09 -6.67 -22.12
C LEU A 557 23.32 -7.52 -22.50
N ASN A 558 24.43 -6.88 -22.84
CA ASN A 558 25.58 -7.53 -23.44
C ASN A 558 26.82 -7.54 -22.51
N GLY A 559 26.78 -6.75 -21.42
CA GLY A 559 27.82 -6.65 -20.40
C GLY A 559 29.01 -5.77 -20.78
N ASP A 560 28.87 -4.90 -21.80
CA ASP A 560 29.92 -4.00 -22.27
C ASP A 560 30.02 -2.69 -21.46
N GLY A 561 29.13 -2.49 -20.49
CA GLY A 561 29.08 -1.31 -19.64
C GLY A 561 28.38 -0.10 -20.28
N ASN A 562 27.70 -0.30 -21.42
CA ASN A 562 26.96 0.70 -22.15
C ASN A 562 25.49 0.26 -22.32
N THR A 563 24.59 1.22 -22.56
CA THR A 563 23.15 0.97 -22.75
C THR A 563 22.63 1.53 -24.07
N THR A 564 23.54 1.87 -25.00
CA THR A 564 23.23 2.48 -26.30
C THR A 564 23.06 1.45 -27.43
N GLY A 565 23.25 0.16 -27.14
CA GLY A 565 23.05 -0.93 -28.07
C GLY A 565 21.60 -1.08 -28.53
N GLN A 566 21.42 -1.87 -29.59
CA GLN A 566 20.10 -2.19 -30.12
C GLN A 566 19.29 -2.99 -29.08
N ASN A 567 18.10 -2.51 -28.71
CA ASN A 567 17.21 -3.07 -27.67
C ASN A 567 17.66 -2.88 -26.22
N GLU A 568 18.67 -2.05 -25.94
CA GLU A 568 19.12 -1.76 -24.57
C GLU A 568 18.40 -0.57 -23.94
N THR A 569 17.74 0.28 -24.74
CA THR A 569 16.90 1.36 -24.25
C THR A 569 15.52 1.30 -24.90
N PHE A 570 14.46 1.31 -24.10
CA PHE A 570 13.08 1.29 -24.59
C PHE A 570 12.20 2.33 -23.88
N SER A 571 11.23 2.88 -24.63
CA SER A 571 10.24 3.82 -24.11
C SER A 571 9.22 3.12 -23.21
N ILE A 572 8.74 3.84 -22.20
CA ILE A 572 7.59 3.43 -21.40
C ILE A 572 6.33 3.99 -22.06
N TYR A 573 5.43 3.11 -22.48
CA TYR A 573 4.22 3.52 -23.19
C TYR A 573 3.05 3.81 -22.25
N ASN A 574 2.27 4.83 -22.59
CA ASN A 574 0.98 5.05 -21.95
C ASN A 574 -0.01 4.09 -22.60
N GLY A 575 -0.71 3.29 -21.81
CA GLY A 575 -1.61 2.23 -22.31
C GLY A 575 -2.86 2.75 -23.07
N SER A 576 -2.89 4.01 -23.50
CA SER A 576 -4.08 4.73 -23.99
C SER A 576 -4.37 4.50 -25.48
N GLY A 577 -3.50 3.78 -26.21
CA GLY A 577 -3.73 3.43 -27.61
C GLY A 577 -3.78 4.61 -28.59
N ASP A 578 -3.34 5.81 -28.18
CA ASP A 578 -3.20 6.97 -29.06
C ASP A 578 -1.87 6.87 -29.84
N PRO A 579 -1.90 6.65 -31.17
CA PRO A 579 -0.70 6.52 -31.98
C PRO A 579 0.18 7.79 -32.01
N LEU A 580 -0.39 8.95 -31.68
CA LEU A 580 0.29 10.26 -31.72
C LEU A 580 0.92 10.65 -30.38
N ASN A 581 0.53 9.99 -29.30
CA ASN A 581 1.04 10.23 -27.96
C ASN A 581 1.22 8.90 -27.25
N LEU A 582 2.15 8.09 -27.75
CA LEU A 582 2.43 6.75 -27.21
C LEU A 582 3.30 6.84 -25.94
N ASN A 583 4.22 7.79 -25.88
CA ASN A 583 5.25 7.85 -24.85
C ASN A 583 4.72 8.42 -23.54
N THR A 584 5.27 7.94 -22.43
CA THR A 584 4.95 8.44 -21.09
C THR A 584 5.89 9.56 -20.72
N MET A 585 5.36 10.72 -20.38
CA MET A 585 6.14 11.80 -19.77
C MET A 585 6.36 11.50 -18.28
N ALA A 586 7.47 11.93 -17.70
CA ALA A 586 7.84 11.65 -16.30
C ALA A 586 6.69 11.90 -15.30
N ASP A 587 6.08 13.09 -15.35
CA ASP A 587 5.03 13.51 -14.41
C ASP A 587 3.67 12.83 -14.68
N ASN A 588 3.55 12.08 -15.78
CA ASN A 588 2.35 11.31 -16.12
C ASN A 588 2.54 9.80 -15.90
N MET A 589 3.73 9.35 -15.47
CA MET A 589 3.97 7.95 -15.18
C MET A 589 3.15 7.49 -13.97
N THR A 590 2.52 6.33 -14.10
CA THR A 590 1.70 5.69 -13.06
C THR A 590 2.42 4.51 -12.41
N TYR A 591 1.97 4.10 -11.22
CA TYR A 591 2.45 2.87 -10.59
C TYR A 591 2.16 1.63 -11.43
N GLN A 592 1.08 1.61 -12.23
CA GLN A 592 0.83 0.53 -13.18
C GLN A 592 2.00 0.36 -14.15
N GLN A 593 2.50 1.46 -14.71
CA GLN A 593 3.61 1.43 -15.67
C GLN A 593 4.94 1.07 -15.00
N LEU A 594 5.16 1.52 -13.76
CA LEU A 594 6.31 1.09 -12.97
C LEU A 594 6.27 -0.42 -12.70
N ASN A 595 5.11 -0.92 -12.26
CA ASN A 595 4.91 -2.35 -11.98
C ASN A 595 5.06 -3.19 -13.25
N ASP A 596 4.56 -2.71 -14.39
CA ASP A 596 4.73 -3.34 -15.70
C ASP A 596 6.21 -3.44 -16.09
N LEU A 597 6.97 -2.36 -15.89
CA LEU A 597 8.42 -2.34 -16.10
C LEU A 597 9.14 -3.35 -15.20
N ILE A 598 8.85 -3.34 -13.89
CA ILE A 598 9.48 -4.26 -12.93
C ILE A 598 9.14 -5.71 -13.31
N SER A 599 7.90 -5.99 -13.72
CA SER A 599 7.47 -7.32 -14.19
C SER A 599 8.30 -7.77 -15.41
N MET A 600 8.47 -6.90 -16.41
CA MET A 600 9.29 -7.20 -17.59
C MET A 600 10.76 -7.42 -17.25
N ALA A 601 11.35 -6.53 -16.44
CA ALA A 601 12.73 -6.62 -16.00
C ALA A 601 13.00 -7.93 -15.23
N THR A 602 12.24 -8.18 -14.17
CA THR A 602 12.44 -9.34 -13.29
C THR A 602 12.03 -10.67 -13.94
N SER A 603 11.15 -10.67 -14.94
CA SER A 603 10.86 -11.89 -15.71
C SER A 603 11.92 -12.22 -16.77
N GLY A 604 12.77 -11.25 -17.13
CA GLY A 604 13.71 -11.34 -18.24
C GLY A 604 13.07 -11.21 -19.63
N ASN A 605 11.77 -10.86 -19.71
CA ASN A 605 11.05 -10.64 -20.96
C ASN A 605 10.98 -9.15 -21.27
N LEU A 606 12.09 -8.58 -21.73
CA LEU A 606 12.17 -7.18 -22.11
C LEU A 606 11.67 -6.97 -23.55
N PRO A 607 11.06 -5.81 -23.87
CA PRO A 607 10.62 -5.49 -25.22
C PRO A 607 11.78 -5.51 -26.22
N LYS A 608 11.54 -6.07 -27.40
CA LYS A 608 12.39 -5.86 -28.58
C LYS A 608 11.93 -4.61 -29.31
N GLN A 609 12.81 -4.00 -30.10
CA GLN A 609 12.38 -3.00 -31.08
C GLN A 609 11.51 -3.68 -32.13
N GLY A 610 10.24 -3.28 -32.20
CA GLY A 610 9.29 -3.78 -33.19
C GLY A 610 9.74 -3.51 -34.62
N VAL A 611 10.40 -2.36 -34.86
CA VAL A 611 11.06 -2.05 -36.14
C VAL A 611 12.53 -1.68 -35.90
N SER A 612 13.42 -2.68 -35.96
CA SER A 612 14.88 -2.45 -35.93
C SER A 612 15.38 -1.75 -37.19
N THR A 613 16.62 -1.25 -37.18
CA THR A 613 17.29 -0.70 -38.39
C THR A 613 17.34 -1.71 -39.54
N THR A 614 17.56 -2.99 -39.24
CA THR A 614 17.51 -4.09 -40.22
C THR A 614 16.10 -4.29 -40.76
N ALA A 615 15.09 -4.29 -39.88
CA ALA A 615 13.69 -4.42 -40.29
C ALA A 615 13.24 -3.23 -41.15
N GLN A 616 13.61 -2.00 -40.78
CA GLN A 616 13.29 -0.79 -41.56
C GLN A 616 13.92 -0.84 -42.96
N THR A 617 15.15 -1.32 -43.07
CA THR A 617 15.81 -1.53 -44.38
C THR A 617 15.05 -2.54 -45.21
N ALA A 618 14.64 -3.66 -44.60
CA ALA A 618 13.85 -4.69 -45.27
C ALA A 618 12.45 -4.20 -45.66
N ILE A 619 11.79 -3.37 -44.84
CA ILE A 619 10.50 -2.72 -45.16
C ILE A 619 10.66 -1.81 -46.38
N ASN A 620 11.69 -0.96 -46.41
CA ASN A 620 11.93 -0.06 -47.54
C ASN A 620 12.20 -0.84 -48.84
N ASN A 621 13.00 -1.91 -48.76
CA ASN A 621 13.25 -2.79 -49.90
C ASN A 621 11.97 -3.50 -50.35
N ALA A 622 11.17 -4.02 -49.42
CA ALA A 622 9.89 -4.66 -49.71
C ALA A 622 8.94 -3.71 -50.45
N ILE A 623 8.82 -2.46 -49.98
CA ILE A 623 8.01 -1.42 -50.64
C ILE A 623 8.50 -1.19 -52.08
N ALA A 624 9.81 -1.01 -52.27
CA ALA A 624 10.40 -0.78 -53.59
C ALA A 624 10.14 -1.96 -54.56
N PHE A 625 10.33 -3.20 -54.11
CA PHE A 625 10.05 -4.39 -54.92
C PHE A 625 8.55 -4.56 -55.20
N GLY A 626 7.69 -4.20 -54.25
CA GLY A 626 6.24 -4.21 -54.42
C GLY A 626 5.78 -3.21 -55.49
N VAL A 627 6.33 -1.99 -55.49
CA VAL A 627 6.06 -0.97 -56.54
C VAL A 627 6.59 -1.44 -57.91
N ALA A 628 7.72 -2.16 -57.94
CA ALA A 628 8.30 -2.72 -59.16
C ALA A 628 7.60 -3.99 -59.68
N GLY A 629 6.68 -4.59 -58.91
CA GLY A 629 5.98 -5.83 -59.26
C GLY A 629 6.80 -7.12 -59.09
N ASP A 630 7.91 -7.09 -58.35
CA ASP A 630 8.74 -8.26 -58.07
C ASP A 630 8.25 -9.02 -56.82
N ALA A 631 7.32 -9.95 -57.03
CA ALA A 631 6.68 -10.69 -55.95
C ALA A 631 7.65 -11.58 -55.15
N ALA A 632 8.71 -12.10 -55.76
CA ALA A 632 9.66 -12.99 -55.09
C ALA A 632 10.53 -12.22 -54.09
N ASN A 633 11.10 -11.09 -54.52
CA ASN A 633 11.91 -10.25 -53.64
C ASN A 633 11.07 -9.51 -52.60
N LEU A 634 9.84 -9.11 -52.93
CA LEU A 634 8.87 -8.59 -51.95
C LEU A 634 8.65 -9.60 -50.82
N ALA A 635 8.37 -10.87 -51.14
CA ALA A 635 8.13 -11.91 -50.13
C ALA A 635 9.38 -12.19 -49.26
N ALA A 636 10.57 -12.21 -49.88
CA ALA A 636 11.83 -12.41 -49.17
C ALA A 636 12.11 -11.28 -48.16
N GLN A 637 12.00 -10.01 -48.59
CA GLN A 637 12.23 -8.85 -47.72
C GLN A 637 11.14 -8.73 -46.65
N THR A 638 9.88 -9.05 -46.97
CA THR A 638 8.79 -9.10 -46.00
C THR A 638 9.06 -10.12 -44.89
N THR A 639 9.66 -11.27 -45.22
CA THR A 639 10.04 -12.29 -44.23
C THR A 639 11.17 -11.79 -43.32
N ILE A 640 12.19 -11.15 -43.90
CA ILE A 640 13.29 -10.55 -43.13
C ILE A 640 12.76 -9.47 -42.17
N ALA A 641 11.88 -8.59 -42.65
CA ALA A 641 11.28 -7.53 -41.85
C ALA A 641 10.48 -8.06 -40.64
N LYS A 642 9.95 -9.29 -40.72
CA LYS A 642 9.11 -9.91 -39.69
C LYS A 642 9.83 -10.92 -38.81
N THR A 643 11.16 -11.05 -38.93
CA THR A 643 11.90 -12.08 -38.21
C THR A 643 12.10 -11.69 -36.74
N GLY A 644 11.78 -12.60 -35.82
CA GLY A 644 12.12 -12.47 -34.40
C GLY A 644 11.22 -11.58 -33.53
N ILE A 645 10.08 -11.15 -34.06
CA ILE A 645 9.06 -10.29 -33.42
C ILE A 645 7.73 -11.03 -33.21
N SER A 646 6.80 -10.43 -32.46
CA SER A 646 5.47 -10.99 -32.23
C SER A 646 4.61 -11.06 -33.51
N THR A 647 3.58 -11.93 -33.50
CA THR A 647 2.64 -12.05 -34.61
C THR A 647 1.86 -10.76 -34.87
N GLU A 648 1.54 -10.01 -33.81
CA GLU A 648 0.83 -8.73 -33.93
C GLU A 648 1.75 -7.65 -34.52
N THR A 649 2.99 -7.55 -34.05
CA THR A 649 4.03 -6.69 -34.64
C THR A 649 4.21 -7.00 -36.14
N ALA A 650 4.27 -8.28 -36.49
CA ALA A 650 4.38 -8.73 -37.88
C ALA A 650 3.16 -8.33 -38.75
N SER A 651 1.96 -8.26 -38.16
CA SER A 651 0.77 -7.75 -38.84
C SER A 651 0.87 -6.25 -39.11
N TYR A 652 1.36 -5.46 -38.15
CA TYR A 652 1.60 -4.03 -38.35
C TYR A 652 2.68 -3.76 -39.38
N ILE A 653 3.77 -4.53 -39.38
CA ILE A 653 4.80 -4.44 -40.44
C ILE A 653 4.19 -4.76 -41.82
N GLN A 654 3.29 -5.74 -41.92
CA GLN A 654 2.60 -6.01 -43.19
C GLN A 654 1.76 -4.80 -43.63
N LYS A 655 0.97 -4.21 -42.72
CA LYS A 655 0.18 -3.00 -43.01
C LYS A 655 1.06 -1.84 -43.45
N ALA A 656 2.24 -1.68 -42.84
CA ALA A 656 3.21 -0.65 -43.24
C ALA A 656 3.74 -0.90 -44.65
N ILE A 657 4.10 -2.14 -45.00
CA ILE A 657 4.54 -2.50 -46.36
C ILE A 657 3.42 -2.24 -47.37
N ASP A 658 2.20 -2.69 -47.10
CA ASP A 658 1.05 -2.54 -47.99
C ASP A 658 0.72 -1.06 -48.22
N ALA A 659 0.69 -0.24 -47.15
CA ALA A 659 0.49 1.20 -47.24
C ALA A 659 1.65 1.89 -47.96
N GLY A 660 2.90 1.49 -47.69
CA GLY A 660 4.08 2.02 -48.35
C GLY A 660 4.09 1.79 -49.87
N ILE A 661 3.65 0.61 -50.32
CA ILE A 661 3.49 0.31 -51.75
C ILE A 661 2.48 1.25 -52.40
N ILE A 662 1.33 1.51 -51.75
CA ILE A 662 0.34 2.46 -52.28
C ILE A 662 0.89 3.89 -52.29
N ARG A 663 1.61 4.30 -51.24
CA ARG A 663 2.21 5.62 -51.10
C ARG A 663 3.22 5.91 -52.22
N ASP A 664 4.07 4.94 -52.54
CA ASP A 664 5.20 5.12 -53.46
C ASP A 664 4.86 4.70 -54.91
N ASN A 665 3.65 4.18 -55.15
CA ASN A 665 3.20 3.82 -56.48
C ASN A 665 2.90 5.07 -57.33
N PRO A 666 3.55 5.26 -58.51
CA PRO A 666 3.35 6.42 -59.36
C PRO A 666 1.93 6.56 -59.94
N THR A 667 1.10 5.52 -59.86
CA THR A 667 -0.30 5.56 -60.32
C THR A 667 -1.31 5.99 -59.25
N SER A 668 -0.89 6.19 -58.00
CA SER A 668 -1.77 6.55 -56.88
C SER A 668 -2.22 8.01 -56.94
N THR A 669 -3.46 8.28 -56.54
CA THR A 669 -4.02 9.64 -56.45
C THR A 669 -3.49 10.39 -55.22
N PRO A 670 -3.52 11.74 -55.18
CA PRO A 670 -3.07 12.51 -54.02
C PRO A 670 -3.80 12.17 -52.70
N ALA A 671 -5.09 11.82 -52.78
CA ALA A 671 -5.87 11.41 -51.62
C ALA A 671 -5.42 10.04 -51.08
N GLU A 672 -5.12 9.09 -51.97
CA GLU A 672 -4.58 7.77 -51.61
C GLU A 672 -3.20 7.88 -50.97
N VAL A 673 -2.32 8.71 -51.54
CA VAL A 673 -0.97 8.96 -50.97
C VAL A 673 -1.06 9.55 -49.57
N THR A 674 -1.98 10.50 -49.34
CA THR A 674 -2.17 11.11 -48.01
C THR A 674 -2.62 10.08 -46.98
N LYS A 675 -3.63 9.26 -47.34
CA LYS A 675 -4.12 8.19 -46.45
C LYS A 675 -3.05 7.13 -46.20
N ALA A 676 -2.38 6.66 -47.25
CA ALA A 676 -1.32 5.66 -47.16
C ALA A 676 -0.12 6.14 -46.33
N THR A 677 0.21 7.42 -46.38
CA THR A 677 1.24 8.01 -45.51
C THR A 677 0.84 7.96 -44.03
N SER A 678 -0.41 8.29 -43.72
CA SER A 678 -0.93 8.19 -42.35
C SER A 678 -0.99 6.73 -41.89
N ASP A 679 -1.48 5.82 -42.72
CA ASP A 679 -1.56 4.38 -42.42
C ASP A 679 -0.16 3.78 -42.19
N TYR A 680 0.84 4.16 -43.01
CA TYR A 680 2.24 3.76 -42.83
C TYR A 680 2.79 4.24 -41.48
N ASN A 681 2.67 5.53 -41.18
CA ASN A 681 3.17 6.09 -39.92
C ASN A 681 2.50 5.46 -38.69
N ASN A 682 1.18 5.27 -38.75
CA ASN A 682 0.42 4.60 -37.70
C ASN A 682 0.86 3.13 -37.55
N ALA A 683 1.08 2.41 -38.64
CA ALA A 683 1.51 1.02 -38.59
C ALA A 683 2.92 0.86 -37.99
N ILE A 684 3.87 1.72 -38.37
CA ILE A 684 5.22 1.74 -37.78
C ILE A 684 5.17 2.09 -36.29
N GLY A 685 4.40 3.11 -35.89
CA GLY A 685 4.23 3.47 -34.48
C GLY A 685 3.64 2.34 -33.63
N ASN A 686 2.61 1.66 -34.16
CA ASN A 686 1.95 0.54 -33.47
C ASN A 686 2.79 -0.74 -33.41
N ALA A 687 3.77 -0.93 -34.30
CA ALA A 687 4.64 -2.11 -34.25
C ALA A 687 5.46 -2.16 -32.95
N ASN A 688 6.04 -1.04 -32.52
CA ASN A 688 6.81 -0.98 -31.26
C ASN A 688 5.91 -1.17 -30.03
N LEU A 689 4.70 -0.60 -30.04
CA LEU A 689 3.71 -0.80 -28.98
C LEU A 689 3.25 -2.27 -28.89
N ALA A 690 3.02 -2.94 -30.03
CA ALA A 690 2.64 -4.35 -30.07
C ALA A 690 3.72 -5.24 -29.46
N GLU A 691 5.00 -4.98 -29.76
CA GLU A 691 6.12 -5.74 -29.19
C GLU A 691 6.26 -5.50 -27.68
N TYR A 692 6.07 -4.26 -27.22
CA TYR A 692 6.01 -3.94 -25.80
C TYR A 692 4.88 -4.69 -25.08
N ASN A 693 3.66 -4.67 -25.63
CA ASN A 693 2.51 -5.37 -25.04
C ASN A 693 2.69 -6.89 -25.05
N PHE A 694 3.35 -7.44 -26.07
CA PHE A 694 3.71 -8.85 -26.11
C PHE A 694 4.70 -9.22 -25.01
N ALA A 695 5.76 -8.42 -24.82
CA ALA A 695 6.72 -8.62 -23.73
C ALA A 695 6.05 -8.50 -22.36
N LEU A 696 5.19 -7.49 -22.16
CA LEU A 696 4.46 -7.26 -20.93
C LEU A 696 3.50 -8.41 -20.58
N SER A 697 2.70 -8.87 -21.55
CA SER A 697 1.78 -9.98 -21.32
C SER A 697 2.52 -11.29 -21.01
N THR A 698 3.65 -11.53 -21.69
CA THR A 698 4.54 -12.67 -21.41
C THR A 698 5.15 -12.57 -20.02
N ALA A 699 5.59 -11.38 -19.62
CA ALA A 699 6.15 -11.11 -18.31
C ALA A 699 5.14 -11.41 -17.19
N LYS A 700 3.93 -10.85 -17.26
CA LYS A 700 2.86 -10.98 -16.24
C LYS A 700 2.38 -12.42 -15.99
N ASN A 701 2.55 -13.29 -16.98
CA ASN A 701 2.28 -14.73 -16.84
C ASN A 701 3.30 -15.44 -15.94
N SER A 702 4.51 -14.88 -15.79
CA SER A 702 5.61 -15.48 -15.02
C SER A 702 5.96 -14.72 -13.75
N VAL A 703 5.97 -13.38 -13.78
CA VAL A 703 6.22 -12.51 -12.64
C VAL A 703 5.18 -11.41 -12.63
N ASP A 704 4.49 -11.25 -11.50
CA ASP A 704 3.42 -10.26 -11.33
C ASP A 704 3.82 -9.25 -10.29
N VAL A 705 3.67 -7.96 -10.61
CA VAL A 705 4.02 -6.87 -9.71
C VAL A 705 2.79 -6.02 -9.49
N ASN A 706 2.44 -5.80 -8.22
CA ASN A 706 1.27 -5.02 -7.81
C ASN A 706 1.55 -4.22 -6.54
N LEU A 707 0.64 -3.31 -6.19
CA LEU A 707 0.64 -2.68 -4.88
C LEU A 707 -0.30 -3.45 -3.95
N ASP A 708 0.11 -3.67 -2.70
CA ASP A 708 -0.78 -4.17 -1.65
C ASP A 708 -1.73 -3.09 -1.14
N SER A 709 -2.60 -3.46 -0.19
CA SER A 709 -3.57 -2.54 0.44
C SER A 709 -2.92 -1.40 1.23
N GLN A 710 -1.63 -1.51 1.56
CA GLN A 710 -0.82 -0.50 2.23
C GLN A 710 0.08 0.28 1.24
N GLY A 711 -0.15 0.14 -0.07
CA GLY A 711 0.63 0.79 -1.11
C GLY A 711 2.10 0.34 -1.15
N LYS A 712 2.44 -0.85 -0.66
CA LYS A 712 3.77 -1.46 -0.81
C LYS A 712 3.83 -2.24 -2.11
N ILE A 713 4.97 -2.23 -2.78
CA ILE A 713 5.17 -2.98 -4.02
C ILE A 713 5.42 -4.44 -3.68
N ILE A 714 4.66 -5.34 -4.29
CA ILE A 714 4.78 -6.79 -4.17
C ILE A 714 5.15 -7.36 -5.52
N ILE A 715 6.23 -8.13 -5.58
CA ILE A 715 6.69 -8.89 -6.75
C ILE A 715 6.45 -10.37 -6.47
N LYS A 716 5.61 -11.01 -7.27
CA LYS A 716 5.27 -12.43 -7.12
C LYS A 716 5.81 -13.23 -8.29
N ASP A 717 6.75 -14.13 -8.00
CA ASP A 717 7.18 -15.17 -8.94
C ASP A 717 6.13 -16.28 -8.97
N LYS A 718 5.47 -16.44 -10.13
CA LYS A 718 4.44 -17.46 -10.35
C LYS A 718 5.04 -18.80 -10.81
N THR A 719 6.34 -18.85 -11.08
CA THR A 719 7.00 -19.99 -11.70
C THR A 719 7.80 -20.86 -10.74
N ALA A 720 8.13 -20.34 -9.55
CA ALA A 720 8.88 -21.05 -8.53
C ALA A 720 8.25 -20.90 -7.13
N SER A 721 8.44 -21.89 -6.26
CA SER A 721 8.05 -21.81 -4.84
C SER A 721 8.98 -20.93 -4.01
N THR A 722 10.24 -20.80 -4.45
CA THR A 722 11.25 -19.89 -3.90
C THR A 722 11.83 -19.12 -5.08
N SER A 723 11.70 -17.80 -5.06
CA SER A 723 12.14 -17.00 -6.21
C SER A 723 13.66 -16.91 -6.26
N LYS A 724 14.21 -16.83 -7.48
CA LYS A 724 15.60 -16.42 -7.71
C LYS A 724 15.73 -14.92 -7.92
N ILE A 725 14.61 -14.21 -7.96
CA ILE A 725 14.59 -12.76 -8.09
C ILE A 725 15.15 -12.18 -6.80
N ASP A 726 16.08 -11.24 -6.98
CA ASP A 726 16.51 -10.27 -5.99
C ASP A 726 16.30 -8.90 -6.64
N PHE A 727 15.80 -7.92 -5.90
CA PHE A 727 15.38 -6.66 -6.50
C PHE A 727 15.65 -5.49 -5.57
N THR A 728 16.27 -4.43 -6.10
CA THR A 728 16.56 -3.17 -5.40
C THR A 728 16.24 -2.03 -6.36
N MET A 729 15.56 -0.99 -5.88
CA MET A 729 15.27 0.20 -6.67
C MET A 729 15.42 1.47 -5.85
N TYR A 730 16.20 2.43 -6.34
CA TYR A 730 16.55 3.64 -5.60
C TYR A 730 16.84 4.83 -6.51
N ASP A 731 16.76 6.03 -5.96
CA ASP A 731 17.10 7.27 -6.68
C ASP A 731 18.61 7.36 -6.91
N ALA A 732 19.03 7.70 -8.12
CA ALA A 732 20.44 7.88 -8.44
C ALA A 732 21.12 8.92 -7.53
N SER A 733 20.36 9.90 -7.01
CA SER A 733 20.86 10.89 -6.05
C SER A 733 20.70 10.49 -4.56
N ALA A 734 20.38 9.23 -4.25
CA ALA A 734 20.11 8.77 -2.88
C ALA A 734 21.27 9.01 -1.89
N THR A 735 22.52 9.14 -2.35
CA THR A 735 23.70 9.43 -1.52
C THR A 735 24.05 10.91 -1.38
N ASP A 736 23.31 11.80 -2.04
CA ASP A 736 23.53 13.25 -2.04
C ASP A 736 22.78 13.93 -0.88
N PHE A 737 23.51 14.67 -0.05
CA PHE A 737 23.05 15.44 1.10
C PHE A 737 23.34 16.95 0.97
N THR A 738 23.56 17.45 -0.25
CA THR A 738 23.74 18.89 -0.52
C THR A 738 22.48 19.74 -0.32
N GLY A 739 21.31 19.09 -0.26
CA GLY A 739 20.01 19.72 0.01
C GLY A 739 19.09 19.79 -1.21
N VAL A 740 17.78 19.68 -0.94
CA VAL A 740 16.63 19.67 -1.87
C VAL A 740 16.54 18.45 -2.81
N GLY A 741 15.62 17.52 -2.51
CA GLY A 741 15.17 16.49 -3.46
C GLY A 741 16.11 15.29 -3.67
N SER A 742 16.95 14.95 -2.68
CA SER A 742 17.96 13.87 -2.74
C SER A 742 17.39 12.50 -3.12
N SER A 743 16.21 12.14 -2.62
CA SER A 743 15.46 10.98 -3.13
C SER A 743 14.04 11.47 -3.43
N ALA A 744 13.68 11.49 -4.72
CA ALA A 744 12.33 11.84 -5.16
C ALA A 744 11.34 10.75 -4.76
N LEU A 745 11.74 9.48 -4.91
CA LEU A 745 10.97 8.30 -4.56
C LEU A 745 11.83 7.36 -3.70
N THR A 746 11.19 6.67 -2.76
CA THR A 746 11.84 5.66 -1.92
C THR A 746 10.87 4.50 -1.74
N PHE A 747 11.36 3.29 -1.98
CA PHE A 747 10.56 2.05 -1.95
C PHE A 747 11.05 1.10 -0.86
N MET A 748 12.37 1.09 -0.66
CA MET A 748 13.04 0.32 0.37
C MET A 748 13.92 1.22 1.21
N ALA A 749 13.78 1.14 2.54
CA ALA A 749 14.62 1.93 3.42
C ALA A 749 14.92 1.31 4.79
N ASN A 750 16.11 1.56 5.32
CA ASN A 750 16.40 1.35 6.74
C ASN A 750 15.95 2.58 7.56
N ASN A 751 14.66 2.92 7.43
CA ASN A 751 14.07 4.05 8.12
C ASN A 751 13.71 3.72 9.57
N SER A 752 13.41 4.77 10.31
CA SER A 752 12.90 4.68 11.68
C SER A 752 11.62 3.85 11.74
N VAL A 753 11.45 3.13 12.85
CA VAL A 753 10.31 2.24 13.08
C VAL A 753 9.05 3.07 13.32
N THR A 754 7.93 2.70 12.69
CA THR A 754 6.64 3.36 12.92
C THR A 754 5.99 2.79 14.18
N ILE A 755 5.85 3.62 15.22
CA ILE A 755 5.20 3.24 16.48
C ILE A 755 3.68 3.38 16.37
N SER A 756 3.22 4.47 15.74
CA SER A 756 1.81 4.80 15.58
C SER A 756 1.56 5.32 14.16
N ASN A 757 0.44 4.94 13.57
CA ASN A 757 0.04 5.36 12.24
C ASN A 757 -1.49 5.58 12.18
N PRO A 758 -1.97 6.60 11.45
CA PRO A 758 -3.41 6.81 11.22
C PRO A 758 -4.13 5.68 10.48
N SER A 759 -3.48 4.94 9.59
CA SER A 759 -4.11 3.77 8.96
C SER A 759 -4.15 2.58 9.91
N ILE A 760 -5.24 1.84 9.81
CA ILE A 760 -5.44 0.54 10.45
C ILE A 760 -5.14 -0.55 9.42
N ASP A 761 -4.41 -1.57 9.85
CA ASP A 761 -4.36 -2.87 9.19
C ASP A 761 -4.53 -3.92 10.29
N MET A 762 -5.79 -4.13 10.66
CA MET A 762 -6.14 -4.69 11.95
C MET A 762 -5.49 -6.07 12.17
N PHE A 763 -5.62 -6.98 11.20
CA PHE A 763 -5.14 -8.35 11.38
C PHE A 763 -3.61 -8.43 11.31
N LYS A 764 -2.97 -7.64 10.44
CA LYS A 764 -1.51 -7.55 10.38
C LYS A 764 -0.94 -6.97 11.66
N GLN A 765 -1.53 -5.90 12.17
CA GLN A 765 -1.12 -5.30 13.44
C GLN A 765 -1.30 -6.28 14.60
N LEU A 766 -2.41 -7.03 14.67
CA LEU A 766 -2.58 -8.08 15.68
C LEU A 766 -1.51 -9.19 15.56
N ASP A 767 -1.10 -9.55 14.34
CA ASP A 767 0.00 -10.49 14.10
C ASP A 767 1.36 -9.95 14.56
N GLU A 768 1.66 -8.68 14.29
CA GLU A 768 2.86 -7.98 14.79
C GLU A 768 2.88 -7.94 16.34
N MET A 769 1.72 -7.74 16.98
CA MET A 769 1.59 -7.81 18.44
C MET A 769 1.86 -9.22 18.99
N ILE A 770 1.30 -10.26 18.35
CA ILE A 770 1.54 -11.66 18.73
C ILE A 770 3.02 -12.00 18.56
N ALA A 771 3.66 -11.54 17.48
CA ALA A 771 5.07 -11.73 17.23
C ALA A 771 5.93 -11.08 18.33
N ALA A 772 5.61 -9.85 18.74
CA ALA A 772 6.28 -9.15 19.85
C ALA A 772 6.17 -9.91 21.20
N VAL A 773 5.01 -10.52 21.47
CA VAL A 773 4.83 -11.36 22.66
C VAL A 773 5.65 -12.64 22.54
N ARG A 774 5.64 -13.29 21.37
CA ARG A 774 6.35 -14.55 21.12
C ARG A 774 7.86 -14.39 21.20
N SER A 775 8.41 -13.26 20.75
CA SER A 775 9.83 -12.93 20.86
C SER A 775 10.23 -12.45 22.26
N GLY A 776 9.26 -12.09 23.12
CA GLY A 776 9.51 -11.50 24.43
C GLY A 776 10.09 -10.08 24.36
N THR A 777 9.96 -9.41 23.22
CA THR A 777 10.44 -8.05 23.00
C THR A 777 9.53 -7.06 23.71
N PHE A 778 9.90 -6.66 24.92
CA PHE A 778 9.09 -5.76 25.73
C PHE A 778 9.04 -4.31 25.17
N ARG A 779 10.18 -3.86 24.66
CA ARG A 779 10.39 -2.56 24.00
C ARG A 779 11.25 -2.80 22.77
N MET A 780 11.25 -1.85 21.84
CA MET A 780 12.15 -1.88 20.67
C MET A 780 13.59 -2.13 21.11
N ASP A 781 14.20 -3.13 20.48
CA ASP A 781 15.57 -3.56 20.78
C ASP A 781 16.29 -3.88 19.47
N SER A 782 17.27 -3.05 19.12
CA SER A 782 18.10 -3.23 17.94
C SER A 782 18.99 -4.48 17.95
N THR A 783 19.08 -5.18 19.08
CA THR A 783 19.89 -6.41 19.26
C THR A 783 19.06 -7.70 19.19
N SER A 784 17.74 -7.56 19.08
CA SER A 784 16.78 -8.66 18.85
C SER A 784 16.96 -9.29 17.47
N ASP A 785 16.53 -10.55 17.31
CA ASP A 785 16.44 -11.25 16.02
C ASP A 785 15.58 -10.47 15.00
N ASP A 786 14.61 -9.71 15.49
CA ASP A 786 13.85 -8.72 14.71
C ASP A 786 14.04 -7.32 15.33
N PRO A 787 15.01 -6.53 14.83
CA PRO A 787 15.25 -5.16 15.30
C PRO A 787 14.08 -4.21 15.06
N ARG A 788 13.22 -4.50 14.07
CA ARG A 788 12.11 -3.62 13.65
C ARG A 788 10.85 -3.87 14.47
N ASN A 789 10.84 -4.87 15.34
CA ASN A 789 9.76 -5.16 16.24
C ASN A 789 9.48 -3.98 17.19
N ILE A 790 8.24 -3.48 17.17
CA ILE A 790 7.81 -2.32 17.97
C ILE A 790 7.81 -2.60 19.49
N GLY A 791 7.77 -3.87 19.88
CA GLY A 791 7.68 -4.33 21.26
C GLY A 791 6.28 -4.21 21.88
N ILE A 792 6.05 -4.97 22.96
CA ILE A 792 4.73 -5.10 23.64
C ILE A 792 4.16 -3.74 24.09
N GLN A 793 4.98 -2.80 24.53
CA GLN A 793 4.48 -1.48 24.97
C GLN A 793 3.87 -0.65 23.83
N ASN A 794 4.52 -0.62 22.67
CA ASN A 794 4.01 0.12 21.52
C ASN A 794 2.83 -0.63 20.87
N ALA A 795 2.85 -1.96 20.90
CA ALA A 795 1.73 -2.82 20.54
C ALA A 795 0.46 -2.49 21.34
N LEU A 796 0.55 -2.18 22.64
CA LEU A 796 -0.60 -1.75 23.43
C LEU A 796 -1.21 -0.43 22.92
N THR A 797 -0.37 0.55 22.55
CA THR A 797 -0.83 1.81 21.96
C THR A 797 -1.54 1.59 20.63
N GLN A 798 -1.03 0.68 19.78
CA GLN A 798 -1.68 0.32 18.52
C GLN A 798 -3.00 -0.42 18.74
N LEU A 799 -3.09 -1.29 19.75
CA LEU A 799 -4.33 -1.98 20.07
C LEU A 799 -5.42 -1.03 20.56
N ASP A 800 -5.04 0.00 21.33
CA ASP A 800 -5.96 1.05 21.75
C ASP A 800 -6.54 1.81 20.56
N HIS A 801 -5.70 2.07 19.54
CA HIS A 801 -6.16 2.66 18.29
C HIS A 801 -7.15 1.75 17.55
N ILE A 802 -6.85 0.45 17.42
CA ILE A 802 -7.77 -0.52 16.79
C ILE A 802 -9.11 -0.59 17.54
N ALA A 803 -9.09 -0.64 18.87
CA ALA A 803 -10.30 -0.71 19.70
C ALA A 803 -11.17 0.56 19.57
N ASP A 804 -10.54 1.73 19.55
CA ASP A 804 -11.22 3.00 19.31
C ASP A 804 -11.83 3.06 17.89
N HIS A 805 -11.10 2.61 16.88
CA HIS A 805 -11.59 2.51 15.50
C HIS A 805 -12.85 1.63 15.38
N VAL A 806 -12.84 0.45 16.00
CA VAL A 806 -14.02 -0.45 16.05
C VAL A 806 -15.18 0.21 16.79
N THR A 807 -14.91 0.92 17.89
CA THR A 807 -15.93 1.65 18.66
C THR A 807 -16.56 2.79 17.84
N LYS A 808 -15.77 3.51 17.04
CA LYS A 808 -16.28 4.51 16.08
C LYS A 808 -17.14 3.88 15.00
N ALA A 809 -16.73 2.74 14.45
CA ALA A 809 -17.54 1.98 13.49
C ALA A 809 -18.87 1.51 14.11
N GLN A 810 -18.84 1.07 15.37
CA GLN A 810 -20.04 0.70 16.13
C GLN A 810 -20.97 1.89 16.35
N THR A 811 -20.41 3.04 16.72
CA THR A 811 -21.17 4.30 16.87
C THR A 811 -21.84 4.70 15.55
N LYS A 812 -21.13 4.55 14.43
CA LYS A 812 -21.64 4.85 13.09
C LYS A 812 -22.81 3.92 12.71
N ILE A 813 -22.70 2.61 12.92
CA ILE A 813 -23.80 1.70 12.60
C ILE A 813 -25.00 1.91 13.53
N GLY A 814 -24.78 2.28 14.80
CA GLY A 814 -25.84 2.66 15.73
C GLY A 814 -26.62 3.89 15.25
N ALA A 815 -25.92 4.92 14.74
CA ALA A 815 -26.57 6.09 14.15
C ALA A 815 -27.40 5.74 12.90
N LEU A 816 -26.88 4.86 12.02
CA LEU A 816 -27.64 4.38 10.84
C LEU A 816 -28.88 3.57 11.25
N THR A 817 -28.76 2.74 12.28
CA THR A 817 -29.87 1.95 12.83
C THR A 817 -30.99 2.84 13.36
N ASN A 818 -30.64 3.92 14.07
CA ASN A 818 -31.62 4.91 14.54
C ASN A 818 -32.30 5.63 13.36
N ALA A 819 -31.53 6.09 12.37
CA ALA A 819 -32.07 6.73 11.19
C ALA A 819 -33.04 5.82 10.40
N LEU A 820 -32.72 4.52 10.27
CA LEU A 820 -33.61 3.53 9.66
C LEU A 820 -34.88 3.30 10.48
N THR A 821 -34.78 3.31 11.81
CA THR A 821 -35.92 3.18 12.72
C THR A 821 -36.89 4.36 12.58
N ASP A 822 -36.35 5.57 12.50
CA ASP A 822 -37.14 6.79 12.28
C ASP A 822 -37.82 6.76 10.91
N ALA A 823 -37.10 6.36 9.86
CA ALA A 823 -37.65 6.25 8.52
C ALA A 823 -38.79 5.22 8.47
N ASN A 824 -38.60 4.06 9.10
CA ASN A 824 -39.60 3.01 9.17
C ASN A 824 -40.88 3.49 9.90
N THR A 825 -40.72 4.13 11.06
CA THR A 825 -41.82 4.71 11.84
C THR A 825 -42.58 5.78 11.05
N ARG A 826 -41.85 6.63 10.33
CA ARG A 826 -42.46 7.67 9.47
C ARG A 826 -43.22 7.06 8.30
N SER A 827 -42.63 6.10 7.57
CA SER A 827 -43.31 5.41 6.47
C SER A 827 -44.57 4.70 6.94
N GLU A 828 -44.53 4.08 8.12
CA GLU A 828 -45.71 3.47 8.73
C GLU A 828 -46.80 4.49 9.06
N MET A 829 -46.46 5.61 9.72
CA MET A 829 -47.41 6.68 10.02
C MET A 829 -48.04 7.25 8.74
N LEU A 830 -47.23 7.54 7.72
CA LEU A 830 -47.71 8.06 6.45
C LEU A 830 -48.58 7.04 5.72
N SER A 831 -48.21 5.76 5.71
CA SER A 831 -49.01 4.69 5.08
C SER A 831 -50.40 4.61 5.72
N VAL A 832 -50.48 4.68 7.05
CA VAL A 832 -51.76 4.71 7.79
C VAL A 832 -52.57 5.97 7.46
N ASN A 833 -51.94 7.15 7.42
CA ASN A 833 -52.63 8.41 7.10
C ASN A 833 -53.16 8.42 5.66
N VAL A 834 -52.35 7.99 4.68
CA VAL A 834 -52.75 7.92 3.27
C VAL A 834 -53.86 6.89 3.08
N LYS A 835 -53.80 5.72 3.76
CA LYS A 835 -54.90 4.73 3.78
C LYS A 835 -56.19 5.33 4.33
N ALA A 836 -56.13 6.13 5.40
CA ALA A 836 -57.31 6.80 5.94
C ALA A 836 -57.91 7.84 4.97
N VAL A 837 -57.06 8.62 4.29
CA VAL A 837 -57.50 9.56 3.24
C VAL A 837 -58.09 8.81 2.04
N GLN A 838 -57.46 7.70 1.63
CA GLN A 838 -57.95 6.83 0.57
C GLN A 838 -59.35 6.28 0.90
N ASP A 839 -59.55 5.74 2.11
CA ASP A 839 -60.86 5.28 2.58
C ASP A 839 -61.91 6.41 2.58
N SER A 840 -61.54 7.64 2.96
CA SER A 840 -62.45 8.78 2.85
C SER A 840 -62.85 9.10 1.41
N VAL A 841 -61.95 8.89 0.43
CA VAL A 841 -62.19 9.18 -0.98
C VAL A 841 -63.00 8.06 -1.64
N ILE A 842 -62.54 6.82 -1.59
CA ILE A 842 -63.10 5.68 -2.31
C ILE A 842 -63.86 4.67 -1.43
N GLY A 843 -63.69 4.67 -0.11
CA GLY A 843 -64.38 3.74 0.78
C GLY A 843 -65.87 4.05 0.91
N VAL A 844 -66.73 3.03 0.81
CA VAL A 844 -68.19 3.21 0.94
C VAL A 844 -68.58 3.27 2.42
N ASP A 845 -69.51 4.16 2.77
CA ASP A 845 -70.19 4.05 4.07
C ASP A 845 -71.11 2.83 4.01
N THR A 846 -70.66 1.72 4.59
CA THR A 846 -71.38 0.45 4.56
C THR A 846 -72.77 0.53 5.23
N ALA A 847 -72.95 1.42 6.20
CA ALA A 847 -74.25 1.59 6.87
C ALA A 847 -75.23 2.32 5.95
N GLU A 848 -74.80 3.42 5.34
CA GLU A 848 -75.61 4.17 4.37
C GLU A 848 -75.91 3.34 3.12
N ALA A 849 -74.90 2.64 2.58
CA ALA A 849 -75.07 1.76 1.41
C ALA A 849 -76.06 0.62 1.67
N TYR A 850 -76.07 0.05 2.88
CA TYR A 850 -77.04 -0.99 3.25
C TYR A 850 -78.46 -0.45 3.38
N LEU A 851 -78.63 0.75 3.93
CA LEU A 851 -79.92 1.44 3.96
C LEU A 851 -80.43 1.75 2.54
N GLU A 852 -79.54 2.19 1.66
CA GLU A 852 -79.86 2.46 0.26
C GLU A 852 -80.21 1.17 -0.50
N PHE A 853 -79.47 0.08 -0.28
CA PHE A 853 -79.80 -1.24 -0.83
C PHE A 853 -81.19 -1.72 -0.39
N GLN A 854 -81.56 -1.59 0.90
CA GLN A 854 -82.91 -1.93 1.35
C GLN A 854 -83.99 -1.08 0.67
N SER A 855 -83.74 0.22 0.52
CA SER A 855 -84.65 1.15 -0.16
C SER A 855 -84.85 0.77 -1.63
N ILE A 856 -83.76 0.54 -2.37
CA ILE A 856 -83.78 0.15 -3.79
C ILE A 856 -84.44 -1.22 -3.96
N ASN A 857 -84.12 -2.20 -3.12
CA ASN A 857 -84.72 -3.53 -3.16
C ASN A 857 -86.23 -3.47 -2.92
N THR A 858 -86.68 -2.68 -1.94
CA THR A 858 -88.11 -2.48 -1.67
C THR A 858 -88.82 -1.82 -2.87
N ALA A 859 -88.22 -0.80 -3.47
CA ALA A 859 -88.75 -0.15 -4.68
C ALA A 859 -88.78 -1.11 -5.89
N TYR A 860 -87.76 -1.94 -6.06
CA TYR A 860 -87.67 -2.96 -7.09
C TYR A 860 -88.81 -4.00 -6.97
N GLN A 861 -89.08 -4.50 -5.76
CA GLN A 861 -90.21 -5.41 -5.49
C GLN A 861 -91.57 -4.76 -5.75
N ALA A 862 -91.72 -3.48 -5.40
CA ALA A 862 -92.93 -2.71 -5.71
C ALA A 862 -93.13 -2.51 -7.23
N MET A 863 -92.05 -2.28 -7.98
CA MET A 863 -92.08 -2.17 -9.45
C MET A 863 -92.44 -3.50 -10.12
N LEU A 864 -91.87 -4.63 -9.66
CA LEU A 864 -92.25 -5.97 -10.13
C LEU A 864 -93.76 -6.23 -9.95
N SER A 865 -94.28 -5.86 -8.79
CA SER A 865 -95.72 -5.96 -8.48
C SER A 865 -96.57 -5.06 -9.39
N THR A 866 -96.08 -3.86 -9.72
CA THR A 866 -96.76 -2.92 -10.63
C THR A 866 -96.72 -3.41 -12.08
N MET A 867 -95.59 -3.95 -12.53
CA MET A 867 -95.42 -4.50 -13.88
C MET A 867 -96.25 -5.77 -14.10
N SER A 868 -96.37 -6.61 -13.07
CA SER A 868 -97.32 -7.73 -13.01
C SER A 868 -98.77 -7.25 -13.15
N LYS A 869 -99.16 -6.18 -12.45
CA LYS A 869 -100.50 -5.55 -12.59
C LYS A 869 -100.74 -4.93 -13.97
N ILE A 870 -99.78 -4.22 -14.56
CA ILE A 870 -99.91 -3.63 -15.91
C ILE A 870 -100.08 -4.72 -16.99
N ASN A 871 -99.35 -5.84 -16.88
CA ASN A 871 -99.56 -7.00 -17.76
C ASN A 871 -100.95 -7.63 -17.59
N SER A 872 -101.50 -7.65 -16.38
CA SER A 872 -102.86 -8.17 -16.14
C SER A 872 -103.99 -7.27 -16.68
N MET A 873 -103.75 -5.96 -16.84
CA MET A 873 -104.73 -5.02 -17.41
C MET A 873 -104.78 -5.03 -18.95
N SER A 874 -103.81 -5.64 -19.64
CA SER A 874 -103.68 -5.52 -21.11
C SER A 874 -104.33 -6.64 -21.92
N LEU A 875 -104.96 -7.64 -21.31
CA LEU A 875 -105.63 -8.71 -22.07
C LEU A 875 -107.02 -9.13 -21.54
N LEU A 876 -107.38 -8.81 -20.29
CA LEU A 876 -108.64 -9.28 -19.69
C LEU A 876 -109.74 -8.21 -19.55
N ASP A 877 -109.43 -6.91 -19.64
CA ASP A 877 -110.42 -5.84 -19.44
C ASP A 877 -111.07 -5.34 -20.76
N TYR A 878 -110.89 -6.04 -21.88
CA TYR A 878 -111.52 -5.69 -23.17
C TYR A 878 -112.27 -6.86 -23.85
N MET A 879 -112.48 -7.97 -23.14
CA MET A 879 -113.49 -8.98 -23.49
C MET A 879 -114.66 -8.84 -22.53
#